data_AF-A0A8H5ZGC5-F1
#
_entry.id   AF-A0A8H5ZGC5-F1
#
_cell.length_a   1.000
_cell.length_b   1.000
_cell.length_c   1.000
_cell.angle_alpha   90.00
_cell.angle_beta   90.00
_cell.angle_gamma   90.00
#
_symmetry.space_group_name_H-M   'P 1'
#
loop_
_entity.id
_entity.type
_entity.pdbx_description
1 polymer ?
#
loop_
_entity_poly.entity_id
_entity_poly.type
_entity_poly.pdbx_seq_one_letter_code
_entity_poly.pdbx_strand_id
1 'polypeptide(L)'
;MRDSFAALLRTGAGKLVLSLLLASPTTAITFNPVPVPPLSLGDLGRIAFTGDFDSISLYQYQGQSQQYPGRNGALLSRYPNGVFATINVTDADIKAMCTLPINGAERVVFAGNFTGVGNMPTPGGIALLDPTNGNVRALEGLSGSVNALYCDREGGRVYVGGSLSGANSTNALVWKDGWEDLSFHGFNGPIHSITRASNDNIVFGGEFNGLGGNASTVSSKNNTQVIPISNARISAQTSSGINGFTDPKNIACKADYTTQGADSTWLMADRADGFWKAEFGFGFEPTNMKLYNTDFQGRGTKTFHFTALPLGGILNLTYTDPQTGQKAFCDLRCPLPEGNTTAQDFAFVNVVGMNAFRIDITEHYGAGAGLNGIELFQDAIYSYAVNEFNEPRNCGPTGSLSESTATGSWQVSPSHDSNSQYLTTVLQGSPIDVNAATVTFVPDVKQSGNYSVTIFTPGCQGDGTCGTRGRVNVTAVAGGQTESTELWQTNNFDKYDEVYNGFIDATSGAPPRVIIQPAAGQGPSPVTVVAQRVRFTLLKATSGNLNGLFEYQPGQTAEADNFSDSVINAAGASLSPREKALVTSVARGDDTLYVGGSFNTTDKRNNIFAIRDGATGPTALSASGLNNQVMTLFHNASTLYVGGNFTNTVDNNAPGLRGVAAYTNNEWKPLGAGVEGVVLYLVPFSLNITDNTPEEVLAVSGFFSQVNAFDNNPATSVNDFAVWVPSRSNWLHNLEFYSLAMSGRLMTFADVPGSARWFGGSVSSGALLASGSAELQSGDQLELEAFPVKIKAQRQASLRKRAIVDGQNLNTTGVRTGTFYKENGMNKTILAGHFAATGADNQNITNVLIIDGNDSDKVTGFNDELDANSTFATVAVMNNILYAGGVVSGQLRNDRVAGVVAYDLTKNEFTPVQPPPLQGINVTVNAIAPRPKSNDIFIGGQFQSAGALSCAAVCMWNTERNQWNQAGNGIQGEVTSLTWIGDTKLLIAGNLTSGNNHTKILTFDSTNSQYAVIPGANDLLGPVTALTIANRNGDQFWAAGQGSDGTAYLQRFDGSKWIPADPAMFGASTDIRGIQVLSLSENHDASQIIDQDQDLLLMGHINVTDFGTASAVLFNGTSLIPFLLATKGQDGQTEPGSLSSIFVENPNSFFLKSDSHLALWAIVLIGLAIALVLTFLLVVIGIIIEWYRKKQQGYAPAPTSYTDRMGNVGRVPPEQLFGTLSKPQQAPAI
;
A
#
# COMPACT_ATOMS: atom_id res chain seq x y z
N MET A 1 -61.68 -11.47 -7.10
CA MET A 1 -60.29 -11.85 -6.72
C MET A 1 -59.27 -10.73 -6.90
N ARG A 2 -59.35 -9.87 -7.94
CA ARG A 2 -58.45 -8.71 -8.09
C ARG A 2 -58.59 -7.65 -6.98
N ASP A 3 -59.81 -7.36 -6.54
CA ASP A 3 -60.03 -6.33 -5.50
C ASP A 3 -59.58 -6.77 -4.10
N SER A 4 -59.65 -8.07 -3.82
CA SER A 4 -59.16 -8.66 -2.57
C SER A 4 -57.63 -8.61 -2.47
N PHE A 5 -56.93 -8.72 -3.60
CA PHE A 5 -55.46 -8.63 -3.66
C PHE A 5 -54.98 -7.18 -3.51
N ALA A 6 -55.70 -6.23 -4.11
CA ALA A 6 -55.43 -4.79 -3.94
C ALA A 6 -55.70 -4.29 -2.52
N ALA A 7 -56.68 -4.87 -1.81
CA ALA A 7 -56.98 -4.55 -0.42
C ALA A 7 -55.90 -5.05 0.55
N LEU A 8 -55.31 -6.23 0.31
CA LEU A 8 -54.21 -6.79 1.11
C LEU A 8 -52.95 -5.90 1.05
N LEU A 9 -52.59 -5.39 -0.13
CA LEU A 9 -51.42 -4.51 -0.34
C LEU A 9 -51.53 -3.13 0.33
N ARG A 10 -52.71 -2.72 0.77
CA ARG A 10 -52.93 -1.45 1.50
C ARG A 10 -52.75 -1.59 3.01
N THR A 11 -52.70 -2.80 3.55
CA THR A 11 -52.50 -3.05 4.98
C THR A 11 -51.01 -3.01 5.34
N GLY A 12 -50.68 -2.67 6.59
CA GLY A 12 -49.30 -2.68 7.08
C GLY A 12 -48.60 -4.04 6.90
N ALA A 13 -49.34 -5.15 7.08
CA ALA A 13 -48.83 -6.50 6.86
C ALA A 13 -48.60 -6.81 5.37
N GLY A 14 -49.47 -6.36 4.47
CA GLY A 14 -49.28 -6.56 3.02
C GLY A 14 -48.14 -5.72 2.44
N LYS A 15 -47.90 -4.52 3.00
CA LYS A 15 -46.69 -3.73 2.72
C LYS A 15 -45.43 -4.44 3.24
N LEU A 16 -45.48 -5.02 4.43
CA LEU A 16 -44.37 -5.78 5.04
C LEU A 16 -43.99 -7.01 4.20
N VAL A 17 -44.98 -7.77 3.74
CA VAL A 17 -44.79 -8.96 2.90
C VAL A 17 -44.27 -8.58 1.51
N LEU A 18 -44.71 -7.46 0.93
CA LEU A 18 -44.17 -6.96 -0.34
C LEU A 18 -42.73 -6.45 -0.19
N SER A 19 -42.37 -5.81 0.93
CA SER A 19 -40.99 -5.43 1.24
C SER A 19 -40.09 -6.63 1.54
N LEU A 20 -40.63 -7.72 2.10
CA LEU A 20 -39.91 -8.99 2.28
C LEU A 20 -39.75 -9.78 0.97
N LEU A 21 -40.68 -9.64 0.01
CA LEU A 21 -40.58 -10.24 -1.33
C LEU A 21 -39.70 -9.42 -2.30
N LEU A 22 -39.45 -8.14 -2.01
CA LEU A 22 -38.53 -7.25 -2.74
C LEU A 22 -37.17 -7.10 -2.05
N ALA A 23 -36.95 -7.76 -0.90
CA ALA A 23 -35.64 -7.84 -0.30
C ALA A 23 -34.76 -8.78 -1.14
N SER A 24 -33.94 -8.21 -2.02
CA SER A 24 -32.85 -8.95 -2.65
C SER A 24 -32.02 -9.64 -1.56
N PRO A 25 -31.64 -10.92 -1.72
CA PRO A 25 -30.78 -11.58 -0.75
C PRO A 25 -29.49 -10.77 -0.62
N THR A 26 -29.16 -10.35 0.60
CA THR A 26 -27.90 -9.66 0.91
C THR A 26 -26.75 -10.63 0.67
N THR A 27 -26.00 -10.41 -0.40
CA THR A 27 -24.83 -11.22 -0.79
C THR A 27 -23.59 -10.73 -0.06
N ALA A 28 -23.40 -11.16 1.19
CA ALA A 28 -22.22 -10.80 2.00
C ALA A 28 -21.45 -12.05 2.43
N ILE A 29 -20.12 -11.91 2.53
CA ILE A 29 -19.27 -12.92 3.17
C ILE A 29 -19.70 -13.08 4.63
N THR A 30 -19.89 -14.32 5.06
CA THR A 30 -20.32 -14.63 6.44
C THR A 30 -19.09 -14.94 7.28
N PHE A 31 -18.85 -14.13 8.32
CA PHE A 31 -17.84 -14.42 9.33
C PHE A 31 -18.47 -15.19 10.49
N ASN A 32 -17.97 -16.39 10.77
CA ASN A 32 -18.46 -17.19 11.87
C ASN A 32 -17.92 -16.64 13.20
N PRO A 33 -18.79 -16.23 14.14
CA PRO A 33 -18.36 -15.84 15.47
C PRO A 33 -17.82 -17.06 16.22
N VAL A 34 -16.79 -16.84 17.03
CA VAL A 34 -16.23 -17.83 17.95
C VAL A 34 -17.05 -17.76 19.24
N PRO A 35 -17.45 -18.91 19.84
CA PRO A 35 -18.15 -18.90 21.12
C PRO A 35 -17.35 -18.15 22.20
N VAL A 36 -18.04 -17.31 22.97
CA VAL A 36 -17.44 -16.63 24.11
C VAL A 36 -17.07 -17.69 25.16
N PRO A 37 -15.82 -17.74 25.65
CA PRO A 37 -15.44 -18.72 26.65
C PRO A 37 -16.25 -18.49 27.94
N PRO A 38 -16.76 -19.56 28.58
CA PRO A 38 -17.62 -19.45 29.77
C PRO A 38 -16.78 -19.12 31.03
N LEU A 39 -16.10 -17.97 31.05
CA LEU A 39 -15.22 -17.55 32.14
C LEU A 39 -16.03 -16.98 33.32
N SER A 40 -15.72 -17.41 34.54
CA SER A 40 -16.30 -16.87 35.78
C SER A 40 -15.42 -15.74 36.33
N LEU A 41 -15.64 -14.52 35.85
CA LEU A 41 -14.78 -13.36 36.14
C LEU A 41 -15.28 -12.45 37.27
N GLY A 42 -16.54 -12.55 37.67
CA GLY A 42 -17.20 -11.57 38.56
C GLY A 42 -16.53 -11.39 39.94
N ASP A 43 -15.99 -12.46 40.52
CA ASP A 43 -15.36 -12.42 41.85
C ASP A 43 -13.94 -11.80 41.84
N LEU A 44 -13.35 -11.59 40.65
CA LEU A 44 -12.02 -11.01 40.49
C LEU A 44 -12.02 -9.48 40.59
N GLY A 45 -13.17 -8.82 40.46
CA GLY A 45 -13.29 -7.37 40.36
C GLY A 45 -12.74 -6.87 39.02
N ARG A 46 -11.98 -5.77 39.01
CA ARG A 46 -11.29 -5.28 37.82
C ARG A 46 -10.22 -6.25 37.36
N ILE A 47 -10.07 -6.43 36.04
CA ILE A 47 -9.13 -7.36 35.42
C ILE A 47 -8.34 -6.63 34.36
N ALA A 48 -7.02 -6.68 34.40
CA ALA A 48 -6.19 -6.05 33.39
C ALA A 48 -5.01 -6.92 32.98
N PHE A 49 -4.57 -6.70 31.76
CA PHE A 49 -3.43 -7.36 31.14
C PHE A 49 -2.31 -6.37 30.90
N THR A 50 -1.06 -6.81 31.03
CA THR A 50 0.11 -6.04 30.61
C THR A 50 0.95 -6.80 29.60
N GLY A 51 1.74 -6.07 28.80
CA GLY A 51 2.67 -6.67 27.87
C GLY A 51 3.43 -5.66 27.01
N ASP A 52 4.09 -6.20 25.98
CA ASP A 52 4.75 -5.43 24.93
C ASP A 52 3.86 -5.44 23.68
N PHE A 53 2.94 -4.47 23.63
CA PHE A 53 2.00 -4.26 22.53
C PHE A 53 1.56 -2.80 22.46
N ASP A 54 1.11 -2.37 21.28
CA ASP A 54 0.51 -1.05 21.02
C ASP A 54 -1.00 -1.15 20.72
N SER A 55 -1.49 -2.35 20.40
CA SER A 55 -2.91 -2.63 20.26
C SER A 55 -3.26 -4.05 20.70
N ILE A 56 -4.52 -4.25 21.07
CA ILE A 56 -5.05 -5.54 21.56
C ILE A 56 -6.49 -5.76 21.07
N SER A 57 -6.84 -7.02 20.86
CA SER A 57 -8.18 -7.45 20.41
C SER A 57 -8.57 -8.77 21.08
N LEU A 58 -9.87 -8.94 21.34
CA LEU A 58 -10.44 -10.26 21.60
C LEU A 58 -10.50 -11.06 20.30
N TYR A 59 -10.23 -12.36 20.38
CA TYR A 59 -10.48 -13.30 19.28
C TYR A 59 -11.97 -13.63 19.24
N GLN A 60 -12.71 -13.02 18.29
CA GLN A 60 -14.17 -13.10 18.23
C GLN A 60 -14.68 -13.78 16.97
N TYR A 61 -13.87 -13.90 15.92
CA TYR A 61 -14.27 -14.49 14.64
C TYR A 61 -13.24 -15.49 14.13
N GLN A 62 -13.71 -16.57 13.51
CA GLN A 62 -12.84 -17.58 12.91
C GLN A 62 -11.95 -16.93 11.83
N GLY A 63 -10.65 -17.26 11.84
CA GLY A 63 -9.65 -16.67 10.95
C GLY A 63 -9.12 -15.28 11.36
N GLN A 64 -9.63 -14.67 12.44
CA GLN A 64 -9.07 -13.43 12.96
C GLN A 64 -7.62 -13.66 13.41
N SER A 65 -6.71 -12.79 13.00
CA SER A 65 -5.26 -12.96 13.23
C SER A 65 -4.59 -11.61 13.47
N GLN A 66 -3.48 -11.65 14.21
CA GLN A 66 -2.57 -10.51 14.42
C GLN A 66 -1.45 -10.43 13.37
N GLN A 67 -1.47 -11.31 12.38
CA GLN A 67 -0.43 -11.40 11.37
C GLN A 67 -0.52 -10.25 10.35
N TYR A 68 0.57 -9.52 10.20
CA TYR A 68 0.71 -8.52 9.15
C TYR A 68 1.07 -9.19 7.81
N PRO A 69 0.33 -8.94 6.71
CA PRO A 69 0.65 -9.51 5.39
C PRO A 69 2.00 -9.04 4.81
N GLY A 70 2.68 -8.08 5.45
CA GLY A 70 3.94 -7.53 4.98
C GLY A 70 3.76 -6.46 3.92
N ARG A 71 4.76 -6.26 3.06
CA ARG A 71 4.66 -5.35 1.90
C ARG A 71 3.81 -5.91 0.77
N ASN A 72 3.50 -7.20 0.80
CA ASN A 72 2.66 -7.86 -0.17
C ASN A 72 1.23 -7.32 -0.09
N GLY A 73 0.52 -7.25 -1.21
CA GLY A 73 -0.89 -6.84 -1.22
C GLY A 73 -1.80 -7.91 -0.63
N ALA A 74 -3.02 -7.54 -0.30
CA ALA A 74 -4.05 -8.43 0.22
C ALA A 74 -5.44 -7.95 -0.19
N LEU A 75 -6.32 -8.91 -0.40
CA LEU A 75 -7.77 -8.71 -0.45
C LEU A 75 -8.29 -8.67 0.97
N LEU A 76 -8.91 -7.55 1.32
CA LEU A 76 -9.35 -7.26 2.67
C LEU A 76 -10.87 -7.06 2.68
N SER A 77 -11.49 -7.57 3.74
CA SER A 77 -12.84 -7.20 4.18
C SER A 77 -12.77 -6.77 5.64
N ARG A 78 -13.91 -6.64 6.32
CA ARG A 78 -13.96 -6.28 7.74
C ARG A 78 -14.86 -7.22 8.51
N TYR A 79 -14.37 -7.69 9.64
CA TYR A 79 -15.18 -8.40 10.63
C TYR A 79 -16.27 -7.47 11.18
N PRO A 80 -17.38 -8.00 11.73
CA PRO A 80 -18.43 -7.17 12.32
C PRO A 80 -17.97 -6.33 13.52
N ASN A 81 -16.87 -6.69 14.19
CA ASN A 81 -16.21 -5.87 15.22
C ASN A 81 -15.34 -4.73 14.64
N GLY A 82 -15.29 -4.58 13.32
CA GLY A 82 -14.61 -3.49 12.63
C GLY A 82 -13.14 -3.73 12.28
N VAL A 83 -12.51 -4.79 12.80
CA VAL A 83 -11.13 -5.19 12.47
C VAL A 83 -11.05 -5.69 11.02
N PHE A 84 -9.95 -5.40 10.33
CA PHE A 84 -9.71 -5.86 8.96
C PHE A 84 -9.48 -7.38 8.93
N ALA A 85 -10.17 -8.02 7.99
CA ALA A 85 -10.06 -9.44 7.70
C ALA A 85 -9.25 -9.64 6.42
N THR A 86 -8.10 -10.29 6.52
CA THR A 86 -7.32 -10.72 5.34
C THR A 86 -7.96 -11.97 4.76
N ILE A 87 -8.53 -11.85 3.55
CA ILE A 87 -9.19 -12.97 2.87
C ILE A 87 -8.16 -13.77 2.09
N ASN A 88 -7.41 -13.11 1.20
CA ASN A 88 -6.29 -13.69 0.45
C ASN A 88 -5.13 -12.68 0.36
N VAL A 89 -3.91 -13.18 0.26
CA VAL A 89 -2.69 -12.38 0.05
C VAL A 89 -2.27 -12.45 -1.42
N THR A 90 -1.75 -11.37 -1.98
CA THR A 90 -1.16 -11.29 -3.32
C THR A 90 0.35 -11.10 -3.22
N ASP A 91 1.11 -11.58 -4.20
CA ASP A 91 2.59 -11.43 -4.22
C ASP A 91 3.08 -10.00 -4.54
N ALA A 92 2.18 -9.10 -4.97
CA ALA A 92 2.42 -7.66 -5.11
C ALA A 92 1.14 -6.84 -4.87
N ASP A 93 1.08 -5.59 -5.33
CA ASP A 93 0.03 -4.62 -5.00
C ASP A 93 -1.26 -4.80 -5.82
N ILE A 94 -2.41 -4.64 -5.15
CA ILE A 94 -3.73 -4.46 -5.79
C ILE A 94 -3.97 -2.95 -5.95
N LYS A 95 -4.04 -2.46 -7.19
CA LYS A 95 -4.09 -1.03 -7.50
C LYS A 95 -5.49 -0.52 -7.87
N ALA A 96 -6.34 -1.38 -8.39
CA ALA A 96 -7.69 -1.02 -8.83
C ALA A 96 -8.70 -2.12 -8.50
N MET A 97 -9.90 -1.70 -8.12
CA MET A 97 -11.04 -2.58 -7.88
C MET A 97 -12.33 -1.93 -8.40
N CYS A 98 -13.26 -2.75 -8.90
CA CYS A 98 -14.63 -2.32 -9.21
C CYS A 98 -15.60 -3.51 -9.16
N THR A 99 -16.91 -3.25 -9.22
CA THR A 99 -17.93 -4.31 -9.20
C THR A 99 -18.65 -4.44 -10.53
N LEU A 100 -18.85 -5.68 -10.97
CA LEU A 100 -19.57 -6.02 -12.20
C LEU A 100 -20.55 -7.17 -11.95
N PRO A 101 -21.83 -7.04 -12.37
CA PRO A 101 -22.76 -8.18 -12.36
C PRO A 101 -22.43 -9.14 -13.51
N ILE A 102 -22.16 -10.41 -13.20
CA ILE A 102 -21.88 -11.47 -14.17
C ILE A 102 -22.90 -12.59 -13.95
N ASN A 103 -23.69 -12.91 -14.99
CA ASN A 103 -24.75 -13.94 -14.91
C ASN A 103 -25.73 -13.75 -13.74
N GLY A 104 -26.05 -12.49 -13.39
CA GLY A 104 -26.94 -12.15 -12.29
C GLY A 104 -26.32 -12.19 -10.89
N ALA A 105 -25.03 -12.50 -10.75
CA ALA A 105 -24.30 -12.45 -9.50
C ALA A 105 -23.27 -11.32 -9.50
N GLU A 106 -23.16 -10.57 -8.40
CA GLU A 106 -22.13 -9.54 -8.23
C GLU A 106 -20.74 -10.18 -8.15
N ARG A 107 -19.78 -9.58 -8.84
CA ARG A 107 -18.36 -9.96 -8.81
C ARG A 107 -17.52 -8.71 -8.56
N VAL A 108 -16.50 -8.86 -7.74
CA VAL A 108 -15.48 -7.83 -7.56
C VAL A 108 -14.34 -8.13 -8.54
N VAL A 109 -14.08 -7.21 -9.45
CA VAL A 109 -12.91 -7.27 -10.33
C VAL A 109 -11.79 -6.53 -9.61
N PHE A 110 -10.64 -7.15 -9.42
CA PHE A 110 -9.48 -6.52 -8.81
C PHE A 110 -8.23 -6.78 -9.64
N ALA A 111 -7.36 -5.76 -9.71
CA ALA A 111 -6.19 -5.81 -10.56
C ALA A 111 -5.02 -4.99 -10.01
N GLY A 112 -3.81 -5.29 -10.47
CA GLY A 112 -2.59 -4.69 -9.97
C GLY A 112 -1.33 -5.17 -10.70
N ASN A 113 -0.21 -5.22 -9.97
CA ASN A 113 1.06 -5.74 -10.48
C ASN A 113 1.42 -7.12 -9.88
N PHE A 114 0.47 -7.78 -9.23
CA PHE A 114 0.64 -9.12 -8.69
C PHE A 114 0.65 -10.18 -9.80
N THR A 115 1.31 -11.30 -9.57
CA THR A 115 1.34 -12.47 -10.45
C THR A 115 0.71 -13.70 -9.81
N GLY A 116 0.31 -13.62 -8.55
CA GLY A 116 -0.40 -14.67 -7.84
C GLY A 116 -1.32 -14.16 -6.74
N VAL A 117 -2.39 -14.91 -6.47
CA VAL A 117 -3.33 -14.69 -5.36
C VAL A 117 -3.36 -15.97 -4.52
N GLY A 118 -2.79 -15.92 -3.31
CA GLY A 118 -2.48 -17.12 -2.53
C GLY A 118 -1.56 -18.05 -3.33
N ASN A 119 -1.98 -19.30 -3.50
CA ASN A 119 -1.26 -20.28 -4.32
C ASN A 119 -1.71 -20.32 -5.79
N MET A 120 -2.66 -19.45 -6.20
CA MET A 120 -3.20 -19.42 -7.56
C MET A 120 -2.38 -18.48 -8.46
N PRO A 121 -1.76 -18.98 -9.55
CA PRO A 121 -1.14 -18.12 -10.55
C PRO A 121 -2.18 -17.21 -11.22
N THR A 122 -1.86 -15.94 -11.37
CA THR A 122 -2.70 -14.95 -12.05
C THR A 122 -1.82 -14.07 -12.95
N PRO A 123 -1.30 -14.62 -14.06
CA PRO A 123 -0.45 -13.86 -14.98
C PRO A 123 -1.25 -12.68 -15.57
N GLY A 124 -0.65 -11.49 -15.55
CA GLY A 124 -1.30 -10.25 -15.97
C GLY A 124 -2.02 -9.49 -14.84
N GLY A 125 -2.05 -10.04 -13.62
CA GLY A 125 -2.42 -9.30 -12.41
C GLY A 125 -3.87 -8.83 -12.36
N ILE A 126 -4.81 -9.65 -12.83
CA ILE A 126 -6.25 -9.37 -12.74
C ILE A 126 -7.06 -10.63 -12.44
N ALA A 127 -8.04 -10.52 -11.53
CA ALA A 127 -8.90 -11.61 -11.14
C ALA A 127 -10.32 -11.14 -10.73
N LEU A 128 -11.23 -12.10 -10.68
CA LEU A 128 -12.58 -11.95 -10.16
C LEU A 128 -12.66 -12.57 -8.76
N LEU A 129 -13.36 -11.89 -7.87
CA LEU A 129 -13.69 -12.33 -6.52
C LEU A 129 -15.22 -12.49 -6.41
N ASP A 130 -15.64 -13.61 -5.84
CA ASP A 130 -17.01 -13.82 -5.39
C ASP A 130 -17.17 -13.26 -3.95
N PRO A 131 -17.91 -12.16 -3.77
CA PRO A 131 -18.01 -11.49 -2.47
C PRO A 131 -18.81 -12.31 -1.43
N THR A 132 -19.46 -13.42 -1.81
CA THR A 132 -20.24 -14.26 -0.89
C THR A 132 -19.40 -15.28 -0.12
N ASN A 133 -18.33 -15.78 -0.73
CA ASN A 133 -17.53 -16.88 -0.19
C ASN A 133 -16.01 -16.62 -0.24
N GLY A 134 -15.57 -15.49 -0.82
CA GLY A 134 -14.16 -15.16 -0.91
C GLY A 134 -13.40 -15.85 -2.05
N ASN A 135 -14.08 -16.67 -2.87
CA ASN A 135 -13.41 -17.42 -3.93
C ASN A 135 -12.90 -16.50 -5.04
N VAL A 136 -11.66 -16.74 -5.47
CA VAL A 136 -10.97 -15.99 -6.51
C VAL A 136 -10.87 -16.83 -7.79
N ARG A 137 -10.98 -16.18 -8.95
CA ARG A 137 -10.73 -16.75 -10.26
C ARG A 137 -9.87 -15.80 -11.11
N ALA A 138 -8.73 -16.27 -11.59
CA ALA A 138 -7.86 -15.51 -12.49
C ALA A 138 -8.56 -15.16 -13.82
N LEU A 139 -8.25 -14.00 -14.38
CA LEU A 139 -8.57 -13.64 -15.77
C LEU A 139 -7.29 -13.72 -16.60
N GLU A 140 -7.06 -14.87 -17.24
CA GLU A 140 -5.86 -15.15 -18.03
C GLU A 140 -5.89 -14.44 -19.40
N GLY A 141 -4.72 -14.18 -19.98
CA GLY A 141 -4.58 -13.62 -21.35
C GLY A 141 -3.94 -12.23 -21.41
N LEU A 142 -3.57 -11.66 -20.27
CA LEU A 142 -2.78 -10.43 -20.19
C LEU A 142 -1.35 -10.69 -19.74
N SER A 143 -0.45 -9.80 -20.15
CA SER A 143 0.91 -9.69 -19.61
C SER A 143 1.19 -8.24 -19.19
N GLY A 144 2.02 -8.04 -18.15
CA GLY A 144 2.30 -6.71 -17.58
C GLY A 144 1.52 -6.44 -16.29
N SER A 145 1.19 -5.17 -16.06
CA SER A 145 0.54 -4.69 -14.83
C SER A 145 -0.67 -3.80 -15.13
N VAL A 146 -1.73 -3.98 -14.36
CA VAL A 146 -2.95 -3.17 -14.43
C VAL A 146 -2.89 -2.08 -13.38
N ASN A 147 -3.18 -0.84 -13.77
CA ASN A 147 -3.23 0.30 -12.85
C ASN A 147 -4.65 0.83 -12.64
N ALA A 148 -5.54 0.66 -13.62
CA ALA A 148 -6.89 1.23 -13.60
C ALA A 148 -7.93 0.26 -14.14
N LEU A 149 -9.11 0.31 -13.54
CA LEU A 149 -10.29 -0.44 -13.96
C LEU A 149 -11.50 0.50 -14.01
N TYR A 150 -12.36 0.32 -15.01
CA TYR A 150 -13.70 0.89 -15.00
C TYR A 150 -14.71 -0.20 -15.37
N CYS A 151 -15.56 -0.58 -14.43
CA CYS A 151 -16.63 -1.56 -14.63
C CYS A 151 -17.89 -0.85 -15.15
N ASP A 152 -18.22 -1.05 -16.43
CA ASP A 152 -19.47 -0.62 -17.05
C ASP A 152 -20.57 -1.64 -16.70
N ARG A 153 -21.31 -1.35 -15.63
CA ARG A 153 -22.39 -2.21 -15.10
C ARG A 153 -23.55 -2.37 -16.10
N GLU A 154 -23.84 -1.35 -16.90
CA GLU A 154 -24.93 -1.37 -17.89
C GLU A 154 -24.53 -2.20 -19.13
N GLY A 155 -23.29 -2.05 -19.58
CA GLY A 155 -22.74 -2.79 -20.72
C GLY A 155 -22.23 -4.20 -20.42
N GLY A 156 -22.12 -4.57 -19.13
CA GLY A 156 -21.64 -5.87 -18.68
C GLY A 156 -20.17 -6.12 -19.02
N ARG A 157 -19.32 -5.08 -18.96
CA ARG A 157 -17.92 -5.13 -19.42
C ARG A 157 -16.99 -4.34 -18.50
N VAL A 158 -15.69 -4.64 -18.55
CA VAL A 158 -14.65 -3.95 -17.80
C VAL A 158 -13.64 -3.33 -18.76
N TYR A 159 -13.41 -2.03 -18.66
CA TYR A 159 -12.28 -1.38 -19.29
C TYR A 159 -11.06 -1.51 -18.38
N VAL A 160 -9.97 -2.02 -18.93
CA VAL A 160 -8.74 -2.33 -18.20
C VAL A 160 -7.62 -1.48 -18.77
N GLY A 161 -6.88 -0.79 -17.91
CA GLY A 161 -5.77 0.08 -18.29
C GLY A 161 -4.54 -0.11 -17.42
N GLY A 162 -3.36 -0.03 -18.02
CA GLY A 162 -2.10 -0.19 -17.29
C GLY A 162 -0.89 -0.13 -18.20
N SER A 163 0.22 -0.72 -17.74
CA SER A 163 1.38 -1.05 -18.57
C SER A 163 1.31 -2.53 -18.90
N LEU A 164 0.55 -2.85 -19.95
CA LEU A 164 0.11 -4.21 -20.24
C LEU A 164 -0.01 -4.49 -21.74
N SER A 165 -0.03 -5.76 -22.12
CA SER A 165 -0.40 -6.20 -23.45
C SER A 165 -1.28 -7.46 -23.37
N GLY A 166 -2.17 -7.60 -24.35
CA GLY A 166 -3.09 -8.73 -24.47
C GLY A 166 -3.80 -8.66 -25.81
N ALA A 167 -4.21 -9.81 -26.35
CA ALA A 167 -4.78 -9.90 -27.71
C ALA A 167 -3.91 -9.12 -28.74
N ASN A 168 -4.47 -8.15 -29.48
CA ASN A 168 -3.71 -7.28 -30.38
C ASN A 168 -3.61 -5.82 -29.88
N SER A 169 -3.76 -5.61 -28.57
CA SER A 169 -3.84 -4.28 -27.96
C SER A 169 -2.75 -4.07 -26.91
N THR A 170 -2.32 -2.82 -26.76
CA THR A 170 -1.34 -2.40 -25.74
C THR A 170 -1.94 -1.38 -24.78
N ASN A 171 -1.64 -1.50 -23.50
CA ASN A 171 -1.97 -0.59 -22.39
C ASN A 171 -3.46 -0.38 -22.07
N ALA A 172 -4.40 -0.70 -22.97
CA ALA A 172 -5.83 -0.71 -22.68
C ALA A 172 -6.59 -1.79 -23.45
N LEU A 173 -7.52 -2.47 -22.77
CA LEU A 173 -8.39 -3.52 -23.33
C LEU A 173 -9.77 -3.49 -22.69
N VAL A 174 -10.72 -4.23 -23.27
CA VAL A 174 -12.02 -4.50 -22.66
C VAL A 174 -12.15 -5.99 -22.36
N TRP A 175 -12.75 -6.30 -21.21
CA TRP A 175 -13.17 -7.66 -20.88
C TRP A 175 -14.69 -7.76 -20.87
N LYS A 176 -15.24 -8.66 -21.69
CA LYS A 176 -16.66 -9.01 -21.77
C LYS A 176 -16.78 -10.48 -22.17
N ASP A 177 -16.94 -11.38 -21.19
CA ASP A 177 -16.92 -12.84 -21.40
C ASP A 177 -15.64 -13.36 -22.10
N GLY A 178 -14.60 -12.54 -22.17
CA GLY A 178 -13.38 -12.74 -22.95
C GLY A 178 -12.67 -11.39 -23.18
N TRP A 179 -11.41 -11.43 -23.62
CA TRP A 179 -10.66 -10.21 -23.96
C TRP A 179 -11.03 -9.71 -25.35
N GLU A 180 -11.40 -8.44 -25.45
CA GLU A 180 -11.75 -7.73 -26.67
C GLU A 180 -10.81 -6.53 -26.87
N ASP A 181 -10.35 -6.34 -28.11
CA ASP A 181 -9.58 -5.16 -28.50
C ASP A 181 -10.52 -3.94 -28.55
N LEU A 182 -10.01 -2.79 -28.10
CA LEU A 182 -10.65 -1.50 -28.38
C LEU A 182 -10.53 -1.20 -29.88
N SER A 183 -11.45 -0.40 -30.44
CA SER A 183 -11.44 -0.04 -31.88
C SER A 183 -10.15 0.65 -32.35
N PHE A 184 -9.32 1.10 -31.40
CA PHE A 184 -8.05 1.76 -31.61
C PHE A 184 -6.85 1.00 -31.02
N HIS A 185 -7.01 -0.29 -30.67
CA HIS A 185 -5.93 -1.19 -30.21
C HIS A 185 -5.05 -0.64 -29.07
N GLY A 186 -5.63 0.21 -28.22
CA GLY A 186 -5.00 0.69 -26.99
C GLY A 186 -4.11 1.93 -27.18
N PHE A 187 -3.04 2.06 -26.39
CA PHE A 187 -2.21 3.26 -26.31
C PHE A 187 -0.73 2.94 -26.40
N ASN A 188 0.08 3.92 -26.79
CA ASN A 188 1.54 3.79 -26.86
C ASN A 188 2.27 4.02 -25.52
N GLY A 189 1.52 4.29 -24.44
CA GLY A 189 2.05 4.42 -23.09
C GLY A 189 1.02 4.02 -22.03
N PRO A 190 1.43 3.95 -20.75
CA PRO A 190 0.62 3.36 -19.70
C PRO A 190 -0.60 4.21 -19.35
N ILE A 191 -1.69 3.52 -19.00
CA ILE A 191 -2.90 4.13 -18.45
C ILE A 191 -2.85 4.08 -16.92
N HIS A 192 -3.26 5.18 -16.27
CA HIS A 192 -3.29 5.32 -14.82
C HIS A 192 -4.70 5.53 -14.25
N SER A 193 -5.64 6.00 -15.07
CA SER A 193 -7.01 6.24 -14.64
C SER A 193 -8.00 6.04 -15.79
N ILE A 194 -9.17 5.47 -15.47
CA ILE A 194 -10.29 5.31 -16.41
C ILE A 194 -11.56 5.72 -15.68
N THR A 195 -12.38 6.55 -16.31
CA THR A 195 -13.70 6.94 -15.77
C THR A 195 -14.70 7.17 -16.90
N ARG A 196 -15.99 7.34 -16.58
CA ARG A 196 -17.05 7.69 -17.54
C ARG A 196 -17.39 9.18 -17.41
N ALA A 197 -17.31 9.93 -18.49
CA ALA A 197 -17.77 11.31 -18.59
C ALA A 197 -19.30 11.40 -18.63
N SER A 198 -19.87 12.60 -18.43
CA SER A 198 -21.33 12.78 -18.33
C SER A 198 -22.10 12.57 -19.63
N ASN A 199 -21.41 12.56 -20.76
CA ASN A 199 -21.93 12.20 -22.07
C ASN A 199 -21.80 10.69 -22.38
N ASP A 200 -21.53 9.86 -21.37
CA ASP A 200 -21.35 8.41 -21.44
C ASP A 200 -20.10 7.92 -22.17
N ASN A 201 -19.23 8.84 -22.58
CA ASN A 201 -17.92 8.49 -23.12
C ASN A 201 -16.97 8.02 -22.01
N ILE A 202 -16.03 7.17 -22.38
CA ILE A 202 -14.98 6.69 -21.49
C ILE A 202 -13.76 7.59 -21.63
N VAL A 203 -13.27 8.10 -20.51
CA VAL A 203 -12.08 8.95 -20.45
C VAL A 203 -10.91 8.16 -19.90
N PHE A 204 -9.83 8.13 -20.65
CA PHE A 204 -8.56 7.53 -20.28
C PHE A 204 -7.56 8.63 -19.89
N GLY A 205 -6.95 8.49 -18.71
CA GLY A 205 -5.86 9.32 -18.24
C GLY A 205 -4.59 8.48 -18.07
N GLY A 206 -3.45 8.97 -18.58
CA GLY A 206 -2.19 8.25 -18.50
C GLY A 206 -0.98 9.07 -18.96
N GLU A 207 0.06 8.35 -19.36
CA GLU A 207 1.26 8.92 -19.98
C GLU A 207 1.35 8.41 -21.43
N PHE A 208 0.63 9.05 -22.34
CA PHE A 208 0.59 8.67 -23.76
C PHE A 208 0.37 9.89 -24.66
N ASN A 209 0.76 9.77 -25.92
CA ASN A 209 0.55 10.78 -26.96
C ASN A 209 0.03 10.16 -28.28
N GLY A 210 -0.32 8.87 -28.26
CA GLY A 210 -0.83 8.16 -29.43
C GLY A 210 -1.60 6.89 -29.09
N LEU A 211 -2.39 6.43 -30.06
CA LEU A 211 -3.17 5.20 -29.97
C LEU A 211 -2.39 3.99 -30.55
N GLY A 212 -2.92 2.80 -30.31
CA GLY A 212 -2.41 1.53 -30.83
C GLY A 212 -2.90 1.22 -32.25
N GLY A 213 -2.32 0.19 -32.87
CA GLY A 213 -2.72 -0.32 -34.18
C GLY A 213 -2.69 0.70 -35.34
N ASN A 214 -3.50 0.44 -36.38
CA ASN A 214 -3.67 1.31 -37.55
C ASN A 214 -4.67 2.45 -37.33
N ALA A 215 -5.27 2.59 -36.14
CA ALA A 215 -6.27 3.60 -35.84
C ALA A 215 -5.71 5.02 -35.68
N SER A 216 -4.39 5.19 -35.79
CA SER A 216 -3.70 6.47 -35.73
C SER A 216 -2.71 6.68 -36.89
N THR A 217 -3.05 6.26 -38.11
CA THR A 217 -2.27 6.70 -39.28
C THR A 217 -2.46 8.19 -39.49
N VAL A 218 -1.66 9.01 -38.79
CA VAL A 218 -1.12 10.21 -39.46
C VAL A 218 -0.41 9.65 -40.68
N SER A 219 -0.90 9.98 -41.87
CA SER A 219 -0.24 9.59 -43.12
C SER A 219 1.23 10.00 -43.01
N SER A 220 2.14 9.03 -43.16
CA SER A 220 3.56 9.33 -43.23
C SER A 220 3.76 10.42 -44.28
N LYS A 221 4.47 11.49 -43.92
CA LYS A 221 4.89 12.49 -44.90
C LYS A 221 5.87 11.84 -45.88
N ASN A 222 5.35 11.20 -46.92
CA ASN A 222 6.14 10.60 -48.01
C ASN A 222 6.53 11.68 -49.03
N ASN A 223 7.56 11.41 -49.84
CA ASN A 223 8.07 12.33 -50.87
C ASN A 223 8.56 13.70 -50.34
N THR A 224 9.02 13.78 -49.09
CA THR A 224 9.50 15.04 -48.48
C THR A 224 11.01 15.18 -48.42
N GLN A 225 11.78 14.10 -48.65
CA GLN A 225 13.24 14.20 -48.67
C GLN A 225 13.72 14.63 -50.05
N VAL A 226 14.43 15.76 -50.13
CA VAL A 226 14.96 16.28 -51.39
C VAL A 226 16.24 15.52 -51.75
N ILE A 227 16.38 15.15 -53.02
CA ILE A 227 17.65 14.71 -53.60
C ILE A 227 18.38 15.97 -54.08
N PRO A 228 19.61 16.26 -53.59
CA PRO A 228 20.29 17.54 -53.87
C PRO A 228 20.88 17.57 -55.29
N ILE A 229 20.03 17.86 -56.28
CA ILE A 229 20.38 17.90 -57.70
C ILE A 229 21.49 18.91 -58.00
N SER A 230 21.53 20.03 -57.29
CA SER A 230 22.52 21.11 -57.47
C SER A 230 23.97 20.65 -57.37
N ASN A 231 24.22 19.58 -56.63
CA ASN A 231 25.56 19.06 -56.39
C ASN A 231 25.95 17.97 -57.39
N ALA A 232 25.04 17.63 -58.32
CA ALA A 232 25.34 16.75 -59.44
C ALA A 232 26.21 17.43 -60.48
N ARG A 233 26.92 16.62 -61.27
CA ARG A 233 27.52 17.08 -62.52
C ARG A 233 26.41 17.22 -63.56
N ILE A 234 25.93 18.46 -63.71
CA ILE A 234 24.85 18.80 -64.65
C ILE A 234 25.43 19.14 -66.03
N SER A 235 24.79 18.62 -67.07
CA SER A 235 25.12 18.92 -68.47
C SER A 235 23.85 18.93 -69.32
N ALA A 236 23.92 19.56 -70.50
CA ALA A 236 22.87 19.52 -71.50
C ALA A 236 23.45 19.26 -72.89
N GLN A 237 22.67 18.64 -73.77
CA GLN A 237 23.11 18.35 -75.14
C GLN A 237 23.22 19.64 -75.98
N THR A 238 22.26 20.53 -75.83
CA THR A 238 22.21 21.83 -76.52
C THR A 238 21.76 22.90 -75.53
N SER A 239 22.32 24.10 -75.62
CA SER A 239 21.94 25.27 -74.83
C SER A 239 21.83 26.49 -75.75
N SER A 240 21.02 27.47 -75.39
CA SER A 240 20.64 28.61 -76.24
C SER A 240 21.78 29.49 -76.74
N GLY A 241 22.91 29.54 -76.02
CA GLY A 241 24.01 30.49 -76.29
C GLY A 241 23.69 31.95 -75.91
N ILE A 242 22.49 32.20 -75.38
CA ILE A 242 22.06 33.52 -74.89
C ILE A 242 22.68 33.74 -73.51
N ASN A 243 23.27 34.93 -73.29
CA ASN A 243 23.89 35.28 -72.03
C ASN A 243 22.87 35.21 -70.88
N GLY A 244 23.21 34.48 -69.81
CA GLY A 244 22.32 34.21 -68.67
C GLY A 244 21.31 33.06 -68.85
N PHE A 245 21.16 32.46 -70.04
CA PHE A 245 20.18 31.37 -70.28
C PHE A 245 20.82 30.05 -70.74
N THR A 246 22.15 29.99 -70.76
CA THR A 246 22.91 28.88 -71.33
C THR A 246 23.28 27.81 -70.30
N ASP A 247 23.47 28.18 -69.03
CA ASP A 247 23.92 27.26 -67.98
C ASP A 247 22.77 26.35 -67.50
N PRO A 248 22.82 25.03 -67.75
CA PRO A 248 21.79 24.10 -67.29
C PRO A 248 21.71 23.96 -65.76
N LYS A 249 22.70 24.46 -65.00
CA LYS A 249 22.66 24.44 -63.52
C LYS A 249 21.65 25.41 -62.93
N ASN A 250 21.27 26.46 -63.67
CA ASN A 250 20.42 27.54 -63.16
C ASN A 250 19.06 27.04 -62.65
N ILE A 251 18.58 25.88 -63.12
CA ILE A 251 17.28 25.31 -62.74
C ILE A 251 17.33 24.30 -61.58
N ALA A 252 18.53 23.91 -61.12
CA ALA A 252 18.69 22.82 -60.15
C ALA A 252 18.66 23.26 -58.68
N CYS A 253 18.79 24.56 -58.42
CA CYS A 253 18.71 25.13 -57.08
C CYS A 253 18.41 26.62 -57.11
N LYS A 254 17.34 27.02 -56.43
CA LYS A 254 16.97 28.43 -56.22
C LYS A 254 16.25 28.61 -54.89
N ALA A 255 16.22 29.85 -54.41
CA ALA A 255 15.35 30.25 -53.30
C ALA A 255 13.87 30.23 -53.71
N ASP A 256 13.57 30.54 -54.99
CA ASP A 256 12.23 30.52 -55.57
C ASP A 256 12.28 29.98 -57.01
N TYR A 257 11.69 28.80 -57.22
CA TYR A 257 11.64 28.12 -58.51
C TYR A 257 10.66 28.75 -59.51
N THR A 258 9.85 29.73 -59.10
CA THR A 258 8.97 30.48 -60.01
C THR A 258 9.67 31.68 -60.66
N THR A 259 10.82 32.10 -60.13
CA THR A 259 11.60 33.22 -60.68
C THR A 259 12.20 32.84 -62.05
N GLN A 260 11.85 33.61 -63.09
CA GLN A 260 12.33 33.44 -64.46
C GLN A 260 13.23 34.61 -64.89
N GLY A 261 14.15 34.35 -65.82
CA GLY A 261 15.03 35.37 -66.40
C GLY A 261 16.49 34.92 -66.50
N ALA A 262 17.37 35.88 -66.79
CA ALA A 262 18.82 35.64 -66.86
C ALA A 262 19.32 35.09 -65.52
N ASP A 263 20.21 34.11 -65.59
CA ASP A 263 20.80 33.35 -64.47
C ASP A 263 19.79 32.55 -63.64
N SER A 264 18.53 32.46 -64.10
CA SER A 264 17.47 31.69 -63.46
C SER A 264 16.87 30.65 -64.41
N THR A 265 16.67 30.96 -65.69
CA THR A 265 16.03 30.05 -66.64
C THR A 265 17.07 29.35 -67.51
N TRP A 266 16.88 28.06 -67.81
CA TRP A 266 17.69 27.37 -68.80
C TRP A 266 16.90 27.21 -70.10
N LEU A 267 17.49 27.68 -71.20
CA LEU A 267 16.90 27.60 -72.54
C LEU A 267 17.77 26.75 -73.47
N MET A 268 17.09 25.98 -74.31
CA MET A 268 17.71 25.16 -75.35
C MET A 268 17.91 25.96 -76.64
N ALA A 269 18.83 25.52 -77.51
CA ALA A 269 19.06 26.14 -78.81
C ALA A 269 17.82 26.07 -79.72
N ASP A 270 17.68 27.06 -80.60
CA ASP A 270 16.51 27.18 -81.48
C ASP A 270 16.41 25.98 -82.41
N ARG A 271 15.20 25.39 -82.47
CA ARG A 271 14.88 24.23 -83.32
C ARG A 271 15.81 23.02 -83.13
N ALA A 272 16.49 22.92 -82.01
CA ALA A 272 17.27 21.76 -81.63
C ALA A 272 16.40 20.77 -80.84
N ASP A 273 16.77 19.50 -80.89
CA ASP A 273 16.38 18.51 -79.88
C ASP A 273 17.52 18.35 -78.87
N GLY A 274 17.22 17.85 -77.69
CA GLY A 274 18.24 17.68 -76.67
C GLY A 274 17.74 17.16 -75.35
N PHE A 275 18.67 17.07 -74.41
CA PHE A 275 18.42 16.59 -73.07
C PHE A 275 19.10 17.45 -72.02
N TRP A 276 18.59 17.34 -70.80
CA TRP A 276 19.22 17.80 -69.57
C TRP A 276 19.62 16.56 -68.74
N LYS A 277 20.85 16.50 -68.23
CA LYS A 277 21.41 15.33 -67.55
C LYS A 277 22.06 15.72 -66.22
N ALA A 278 21.80 14.93 -65.18
CA ALA A 278 22.48 15.02 -63.89
C ALA A 278 23.18 13.70 -63.53
N GLU A 279 24.43 13.78 -63.08
CA GLU A 279 25.25 12.65 -62.64
C GLU A 279 25.73 12.87 -61.19
N PHE A 280 25.51 11.89 -60.33
CA PHE A 280 25.75 11.99 -58.89
C PHE A 280 26.91 11.08 -58.46
N GLY A 281 27.62 11.48 -57.39
CA GLY A 281 28.61 10.64 -56.71
C GLY A 281 28.00 9.54 -55.82
N PHE A 282 26.67 9.46 -55.78
CA PHE A 282 25.90 8.54 -54.95
C PHE A 282 24.66 8.03 -55.68
N GLY A 283 24.21 6.83 -55.30
CA GLY A 283 22.94 6.25 -55.73
C GLY A 283 21.76 6.71 -54.88
N PHE A 284 20.61 6.86 -55.53
CA PHE A 284 19.34 7.28 -54.94
C PHE A 284 18.17 6.57 -55.62
N GLU A 285 16.99 6.66 -55.00
CA GLU A 285 15.76 6.00 -55.43
C GLU A 285 14.62 7.03 -55.47
N PRO A 286 14.33 7.64 -56.63
CA PRO A 286 13.36 8.71 -56.70
C PRO A 286 11.93 8.17 -56.64
N THR A 287 11.07 8.96 -55.99
CA THR A 287 9.65 8.65 -55.72
C THR A 287 8.72 9.72 -56.30
N ASN A 288 9.18 10.97 -56.32
CA ASN A 288 8.46 12.09 -56.92
C ASN A 288 9.43 13.09 -57.57
N MET A 289 8.96 13.82 -58.56
CA MET A 289 9.70 14.88 -59.26
C MET A 289 8.79 16.08 -59.47
N LYS A 290 9.32 17.28 -59.24
CA LYS A 290 8.68 18.54 -59.65
C LYS A 290 9.43 19.13 -60.80
N LEU A 291 8.69 19.52 -61.83
CA LEU A 291 9.26 20.18 -63.01
C LEU A 291 8.54 21.50 -63.24
N TYR A 292 9.31 22.58 -63.37
CA TYR A 292 8.80 23.92 -63.59
C TYR A 292 9.09 24.29 -65.04
N ASN A 293 8.02 24.50 -65.82
CA ASN A 293 8.16 24.96 -67.19
C ASN A 293 8.55 26.45 -67.20
N THR A 294 9.01 26.93 -68.35
CA THR A 294 9.20 28.37 -68.61
C THR A 294 8.24 28.82 -69.70
N ASP A 295 7.91 30.11 -69.68
CA ASP A 295 7.20 30.81 -70.75
C ASP A 295 8.01 32.01 -71.27
N PHE A 296 9.30 32.07 -70.90
CA PHE A 296 10.17 33.19 -71.22
C PHE A 296 10.33 33.35 -72.74
N GLN A 297 9.87 34.48 -73.28
CA GLN A 297 9.81 34.77 -74.72
C GLN A 297 9.03 33.73 -75.55
N GLY A 298 8.03 33.08 -74.95
CA GLY A 298 7.19 32.06 -75.61
C GLY A 298 7.87 30.71 -75.80
N ARG A 299 9.06 30.50 -75.21
CA ARG A 299 9.76 29.21 -75.18
C ARG A 299 9.30 28.39 -74.00
N GLY A 300 9.18 27.08 -74.18
CA GLY A 300 8.83 26.15 -73.11
C GLY A 300 8.91 24.70 -73.56
N THR A 301 8.95 23.78 -72.61
CA THR A 301 8.91 22.34 -72.90
C THR A 301 7.46 21.89 -73.04
N LYS A 302 7.14 21.11 -74.08
CA LYS A 302 5.78 20.60 -74.33
C LYS A 302 5.63 19.15 -73.88
N THR A 303 6.56 18.28 -74.26
CA THR A 303 6.62 16.90 -73.76
C THR A 303 8.05 16.47 -73.47
N PHE A 304 8.23 15.60 -72.48
CA PHE A 304 9.51 15.00 -72.12
C PHE A 304 9.36 13.52 -71.75
N HIS A 305 10.47 12.80 -71.62
CA HIS A 305 10.51 11.53 -70.87
C HIS A 305 11.70 11.49 -69.92
N PHE A 306 11.58 10.66 -68.88
CA PHE A 306 12.61 10.46 -67.87
C PHE A 306 13.39 9.17 -68.13
N THR A 307 14.70 9.28 -68.30
CA THR A 307 15.59 8.14 -68.52
C THR A 307 16.47 7.90 -67.29
N ALA A 308 16.37 6.72 -66.68
CA ALA A 308 17.20 6.30 -65.55
C ALA A 308 18.55 5.73 -66.01
N LEU A 309 19.65 6.19 -65.45
CA LEU A 309 21.01 5.73 -65.77
C LEU A 309 21.66 5.05 -64.54
N PRO A 310 22.48 4.00 -64.74
CA PRO A 310 23.03 3.51 -66.01
C PRO A 310 22.14 2.54 -66.78
N LEU A 311 20.97 2.18 -66.26
CA LEU A 311 20.07 1.18 -66.85
C LEU A 311 19.61 1.53 -68.28
N GLY A 312 19.48 2.83 -68.58
CA GLY A 312 19.05 3.33 -69.89
C GLY A 312 17.55 3.18 -70.16
N GLY A 313 16.77 2.79 -69.15
CA GLY A 313 15.31 2.59 -69.26
C GLY A 313 14.52 3.88 -69.05
N ILE A 314 13.40 4.00 -69.77
CA ILE A 314 12.43 5.08 -69.60
C ILE A 314 11.47 4.71 -68.45
N LEU A 315 11.24 5.63 -67.52
CA LEU A 315 10.38 5.39 -66.36
C LEU A 315 8.96 5.91 -66.57
N ASN A 316 7.99 5.14 -66.09
CA ASN A 316 6.58 5.51 -66.09
C ASN A 316 6.30 6.48 -64.94
N LEU A 317 5.62 7.58 -65.24
CA LEU A 317 5.24 8.63 -64.31
C LEU A 317 3.72 8.75 -64.24
N THR A 318 3.24 9.23 -63.10
CA THR A 318 1.85 9.65 -62.89
C THR A 318 1.82 11.12 -62.53
N TYR A 319 0.82 11.85 -63.02
CA TYR A 319 0.66 13.28 -62.79
C TYR A 319 -0.83 13.62 -62.70
N THR A 320 -1.14 14.80 -62.16
CA THR A 320 -2.51 15.34 -62.18
C THR A 320 -2.67 16.17 -63.44
N ASP A 321 -3.60 15.78 -64.31
CA ASP A 321 -3.91 16.54 -65.52
C ASP A 321 -4.53 17.89 -65.13
N PRO A 322 -3.89 19.01 -65.48
CA PRO A 322 -4.33 20.34 -65.07
C PRO A 322 -5.63 20.80 -65.74
N GLN A 323 -6.07 20.17 -66.84
CA GLN A 323 -7.36 20.48 -67.47
C GLN A 323 -8.54 19.75 -66.81
N THR A 324 -8.31 18.51 -66.35
CA THR A 324 -9.39 17.64 -65.82
C THR A 324 -9.34 17.46 -64.30
N GLY A 325 -8.22 17.78 -63.67
CA GLY A 325 -7.97 17.54 -62.24
C GLY A 325 -7.81 16.06 -61.88
N GLN A 326 -7.81 15.14 -62.86
CA GLN A 326 -7.71 13.70 -62.62
C GLN A 326 -6.26 13.19 -62.74
N LYS A 327 -5.96 12.09 -62.04
CA LYS A 327 -4.66 11.42 -62.18
C LYS A 327 -4.56 10.72 -63.55
N ALA A 328 -3.48 10.98 -64.26
CA ALA A 328 -3.11 10.36 -65.53
C ALA A 328 -1.70 9.75 -65.44
N PHE A 329 -1.34 8.91 -66.41
CA PHE A 329 -0.01 8.29 -66.53
C PHE A 329 0.66 8.66 -67.85
N CYS A 330 1.99 8.69 -67.87
CA CYS A 330 2.80 8.96 -69.04
C CYS A 330 4.18 8.27 -68.95
N ASP A 331 4.81 8.04 -70.10
CA ASP A 331 6.15 7.45 -70.20
C ASP A 331 7.01 8.22 -71.22
N LEU A 332 6.82 8.01 -72.52
CA LEU A 332 7.56 8.60 -73.64
C LEU A 332 7.22 10.08 -73.89
N ARG A 333 6.03 10.52 -73.46
CA ARG A 333 5.49 11.86 -73.70
C ARG A 333 4.74 12.38 -72.48
N CYS A 334 5.47 12.71 -71.43
CA CYS A 334 4.92 13.39 -70.26
C CYS A 334 4.69 14.88 -70.55
N PRO A 335 3.45 15.39 -70.43
CA PRO A 335 3.11 16.74 -70.87
C PRO A 335 3.50 17.80 -69.85
N LEU A 336 3.92 18.97 -70.35
CA LEU A 336 4.01 20.21 -69.59
C LEU A 336 3.10 21.26 -70.27
N PRO A 337 2.15 21.88 -69.54
CA PRO A 337 1.24 22.85 -70.13
C PRO A 337 1.95 24.13 -70.59
N GLU A 338 1.49 24.70 -71.71
CA GLU A 338 1.95 26.01 -72.19
C GLU A 338 1.53 27.11 -71.21
N GLY A 339 2.45 28.02 -70.89
CA GLY A 339 2.19 29.16 -69.99
C GLY A 339 2.03 28.79 -68.50
N ASN A 340 2.14 27.51 -68.13
CA ASN A 340 2.16 27.12 -66.72
C ASN A 340 3.58 27.23 -66.14
N THR A 341 3.79 28.24 -65.31
CA THR A 341 5.07 28.54 -64.66
C THR A 341 5.15 28.01 -63.23
N THR A 342 4.11 27.31 -62.77
CA THR A 342 4.07 26.63 -61.47
C THR A 342 4.62 25.20 -61.57
N ALA A 343 4.89 24.58 -60.42
CA ALA A 343 5.38 23.21 -60.36
C ALA A 343 4.34 22.23 -60.92
N GLN A 344 4.77 21.34 -61.81
CA GLN A 344 4.01 20.13 -62.15
C GLN A 344 4.64 18.94 -61.43
N ASP A 345 3.84 18.24 -60.63
CA ASP A 345 4.26 17.05 -59.89
C ASP A 345 4.15 15.78 -60.76
N PHE A 346 5.18 14.95 -60.71
CA PHE A 346 5.27 13.65 -61.37
C PHE A 346 5.76 12.57 -60.39
N ALA A 347 4.87 11.65 -60.02
CA ALA A 347 5.21 10.52 -59.15
C ALA A 347 5.65 9.31 -59.97
N PHE A 348 6.72 8.64 -59.55
CA PHE A 348 7.27 7.47 -60.22
C PHE A 348 6.41 6.23 -59.92
N VAL A 349 6.04 5.48 -60.97
CA VAL A 349 5.24 4.25 -60.80
C VAL A 349 6.10 3.12 -60.24
N ASN A 350 7.36 3.04 -60.69
CA ASN A 350 8.34 2.08 -60.20
C ASN A 350 9.52 2.83 -59.59
N VAL A 351 9.88 2.49 -58.36
CA VAL A 351 11.07 3.02 -57.69
C VAL A 351 12.27 2.20 -58.14
N VAL A 352 13.20 2.84 -58.86
CA VAL A 352 14.37 2.19 -59.45
C VAL A 352 15.62 2.93 -59.00
N GLY A 353 16.59 2.21 -58.42
CA GLY A 353 17.86 2.79 -58.01
C GLY A 353 18.68 3.30 -59.20
N MET A 354 19.21 4.52 -59.08
CA MET A 354 20.01 5.17 -60.10
C MET A 354 21.06 6.10 -59.48
N ASN A 355 22.11 6.42 -60.23
CA ASN A 355 23.12 7.42 -59.85
C ASN A 355 23.25 8.55 -60.88
N ALA A 356 22.47 8.49 -61.95
CA ALA A 356 22.33 9.53 -62.94
C ALA A 356 20.96 9.44 -63.60
N PHE A 357 20.48 10.56 -64.12
CA PHE A 357 19.26 10.57 -64.92
C PHE A 357 19.33 11.62 -66.01
N ARG A 358 18.40 11.50 -66.96
CA ARG A 358 18.26 12.40 -68.09
C ARG A 358 16.80 12.75 -68.33
N ILE A 359 16.53 14.03 -68.57
CA ILE A 359 15.26 14.55 -69.05
C ILE A 359 15.42 14.78 -70.55
N ASP A 360 14.77 13.94 -71.34
CA ASP A 360 14.79 13.99 -72.79
C ASP A 360 13.61 14.80 -73.30
N ILE A 361 13.87 15.94 -73.94
CA ILE A 361 12.83 16.83 -74.46
C ILE A 361 12.40 16.33 -75.83
N THR A 362 11.10 16.06 -75.99
CA THR A 362 10.55 15.45 -77.22
C THR A 362 9.75 16.43 -78.07
N GLU A 363 9.09 17.42 -77.46
CA GLU A 363 8.41 18.52 -78.15
C GLU A 363 8.57 19.82 -77.34
N HIS A 364 8.51 20.99 -77.99
CA HIS A 364 8.63 22.30 -77.36
C HIS A 364 7.62 23.33 -77.90
N TYR A 365 7.40 24.38 -77.11
CA TYR A 365 6.67 25.58 -77.50
C TYR A 365 7.65 26.67 -77.97
N GLY A 366 7.21 27.52 -78.89
CA GLY A 366 8.02 28.63 -79.42
C GLY A 366 9.23 28.20 -80.25
N ALA A 367 10.30 29.00 -80.19
CA ALA A 367 11.50 28.80 -81.01
C ALA A 367 12.46 27.69 -80.50
N GLY A 368 12.29 27.26 -79.25
CA GLY A 368 13.10 26.20 -78.62
C GLY A 368 12.59 25.88 -77.21
N ALA A 369 13.02 24.76 -76.64
CA ALA A 369 12.59 24.32 -75.31
C ALA A 369 13.21 25.16 -74.18
N GLY A 370 12.64 25.03 -72.98
CA GLY A 370 13.20 25.61 -71.77
C GLY A 370 12.55 25.05 -70.52
N LEU A 371 13.25 25.20 -69.40
CA LEU A 371 12.78 24.84 -68.07
C LEU A 371 13.22 25.93 -67.08
N ASN A 372 12.46 26.06 -65.99
CA ASN A 372 12.76 27.03 -64.94
C ASN A 372 13.17 26.40 -63.61
N GLY A 373 12.92 25.11 -63.41
CA GLY A 373 13.18 24.46 -62.14
C GLY A 373 13.02 22.95 -62.23
N ILE A 374 13.80 22.21 -61.44
CA ILE A 374 13.65 20.78 -61.23
C ILE A 374 13.93 20.43 -59.77
N GLU A 375 13.05 19.63 -59.17
CA GLU A 375 13.23 19.07 -57.83
C GLU A 375 12.93 17.57 -57.89
N LEU A 376 13.68 16.78 -57.12
CA LEU A 376 13.55 15.32 -57.10
C LEU A 376 13.50 14.86 -55.64
N PHE A 377 12.63 13.91 -55.33
CA PHE A 377 12.33 13.50 -53.96
C PHE A 377 12.46 11.98 -53.80
N GLN A 378 12.78 11.55 -52.59
CA GLN A 378 12.80 10.15 -52.15
C GLN A 378 12.14 10.00 -50.78
N ASP A 379 11.82 8.77 -50.40
CA ASP A 379 11.25 8.48 -49.08
C ASP A 379 12.32 8.27 -48.01
N ALA A 380 13.52 7.81 -48.39
CA ALA A 380 14.59 7.51 -47.46
C ALA A 380 15.33 8.77 -46.99
N ILE A 381 15.42 8.96 -45.67
CA ILE A 381 16.14 10.06 -45.04
C ILE A 381 17.61 9.65 -44.91
N TYR A 382 18.46 10.18 -45.79
CA TYR A 382 19.91 9.95 -45.76
C TYR A 382 20.67 11.21 -45.33
N SER A 383 21.78 10.98 -44.63
CA SER A 383 22.85 11.98 -44.46
C SER A 383 24.18 11.32 -44.86
N TYR A 384 24.89 11.93 -45.80
CA TYR A 384 26.13 11.45 -46.41
C TYR A 384 27.35 12.07 -45.74
N ALA A 385 28.46 11.32 -45.70
CA ALA A 385 29.70 11.76 -45.06
C ALA A 385 30.41 12.85 -45.89
N VAL A 386 30.33 12.73 -47.22
CA VAL A 386 30.72 13.80 -48.13
C VAL A 386 29.61 14.85 -48.09
N ASN A 387 29.86 15.99 -47.45
CA ASN A 387 28.81 16.96 -47.17
C ASN A 387 28.22 17.57 -48.45
N GLU A 388 28.98 17.61 -49.54
CA GLU A 388 28.52 18.02 -50.87
C GLU A 388 27.45 17.09 -51.43
N PHE A 389 27.19 15.91 -50.84
CA PHE A 389 26.08 15.05 -51.25
C PHE A 389 24.80 15.31 -50.46
N ASN A 390 24.83 16.22 -49.49
CA ASN A 390 23.67 16.63 -48.70
C ASN A 390 23.06 17.94 -49.22
N GLU A 391 21.97 18.37 -48.58
CA GLU A 391 21.17 19.51 -49.03
C GLU A 391 21.89 20.86 -48.78
N PRO A 392 22.14 21.67 -49.82
CA PRO A 392 22.74 22.99 -49.66
C PRO A 392 21.75 24.03 -49.10
N ARG A 393 22.27 24.94 -48.26
CA ARG A 393 21.46 25.91 -47.49
C ARG A 393 20.67 26.94 -48.31
N ASN A 394 20.96 27.07 -49.60
CA ASN A 394 20.41 28.12 -50.48
C ASN A 394 19.37 27.61 -51.49
N CYS A 395 18.89 26.37 -51.36
CA CYS A 395 17.93 25.77 -52.28
C CYS A 395 16.62 25.43 -51.53
N GLY A 396 15.53 26.15 -51.84
CA GLY A 396 14.21 25.95 -51.23
C GLY A 396 13.92 26.74 -49.93
N PRO A 397 12.78 26.49 -49.26
CA PRO A 397 12.38 27.18 -48.03
C PRO A 397 13.33 26.89 -46.86
N THR A 398 13.52 27.87 -45.97
CA THR A 398 14.38 27.76 -44.79
C THR A 398 13.85 26.71 -43.79
N GLY A 399 14.62 25.66 -43.48
CA GLY A 399 14.24 24.57 -42.56
C GLY A 399 15.43 23.74 -42.06
N SER A 400 15.15 22.63 -41.35
CA SER A 400 16.15 21.59 -41.05
C SER A 400 16.59 20.94 -42.37
N LEU A 401 17.89 20.64 -42.50
CA LEU A 401 18.51 20.08 -43.69
C LEU A 401 19.45 18.96 -43.26
N SER A 402 19.62 17.96 -44.13
CA SER A 402 20.65 16.96 -43.91
C SER A 402 22.00 17.65 -44.13
N GLU A 403 22.94 17.49 -43.20
CA GLU A 403 24.31 17.98 -43.31
C GLU A 403 25.29 17.04 -42.61
N SER A 404 26.57 17.18 -42.92
CA SER A 404 27.64 16.50 -42.20
C SER A 404 28.86 17.39 -42.02
N THR A 405 29.58 17.17 -40.92
CA THR A 405 30.83 17.86 -40.62
C THR A 405 31.93 16.85 -40.33
N ALA A 406 33.07 16.99 -41.00
CA ALA A 406 34.23 16.14 -40.82
C ALA A 406 35.39 16.92 -40.16
N THR A 407 36.01 16.36 -39.13
CA THR A 407 37.24 16.86 -38.50
C THR A 407 38.36 15.86 -38.76
N GLY A 408 39.57 16.34 -39.07
CA GLY A 408 40.73 15.50 -39.41
C GLY A 408 41.00 15.43 -40.92
N SER A 409 42.02 14.67 -41.31
CA SER A 409 42.52 14.59 -42.69
C SER A 409 41.73 13.60 -43.55
N TRP A 410 40.45 13.91 -43.82
CA TRP A 410 39.59 13.10 -44.68
C TRP A 410 39.79 13.40 -46.16
N GLN A 411 39.69 12.38 -47.00
CA GLN A 411 39.72 12.49 -48.46
C GLN A 411 38.55 11.70 -49.07
N VAL A 412 38.00 12.19 -50.18
CA VAL A 412 36.93 11.50 -50.91
C VAL A 412 37.52 10.34 -51.72
N SER A 413 37.05 9.13 -51.47
CA SER A 413 37.39 7.92 -52.22
C SER A 413 36.32 7.59 -53.28
N PRO A 414 36.70 6.98 -54.41
CA PRO A 414 35.75 6.45 -55.39
C PRO A 414 34.78 5.44 -54.76
N SER A 415 33.61 5.24 -55.36
CA SER A 415 32.62 4.30 -54.83
C SER A 415 33.02 2.83 -54.96
N HIS A 416 33.88 2.49 -55.93
CA HIS A 416 34.23 1.10 -56.27
C HIS A 416 32.96 0.24 -56.46
N ASP A 417 32.83 -0.87 -55.72
CA ASP A 417 31.65 -1.76 -55.75
C ASP A 417 30.49 -1.24 -54.87
N SER A 418 30.64 -0.09 -54.22
CA SER A 418 29.63 0.52 -53.36
C SER A 418 28.73 1.51 -54.10
N ASN A 419 27.58 1.85 -53.50
CA ASN A 419 26.58 2.75 -54.08
C ASN A 419 26.90 4.24 -53.89
N SER A 420 27.97 4.62 -53.19
CA SER A 420 28.33 6.02 -52.96
C SER A 420 29.83 6.18 -52.78
N GLN A 421 30.39 7.27 -53.30
CA GLN A 421 31.69 7.77 -52.83
C GLN A 421 31.63 8.03 -51.32
N TYR A 422 32.77 7.92 -50.64
CA TYR A 422 32.85 7.97 -49.18
C TYR A 422 34.12 8.69 -48.74
N LEU A 423 34.16 9.11 -47.47
CA LEU A 423 35.35 9.69 -46.86
C LEU A 423 36.25 8.59 -46.32
N THR A 424 37.56 8.71 -46.57
CA THR A 424 38.61 7.83 -46.05
C THR A 424 39.71 8.65 -45.39
N THR A 425 40.28 8.15 -44.30
CA THR A 425 41.47 8.70 -43.67
C THR A 425 42.38 7.60 -43.15
N VAL A 426 43.68 7.87 -43.07
CA VAL A 426 44.69 6.94 -42.53
C VAL A 426 45.33 7.58 -41.31
N LEU A 427 45.18 6.93 -40.16
CA LEU A 427 45.65 7.39 -38.86
C LEU A 427 46.89 6.62 -38.42
N GLN A 428 47.78 7.31 -37.73
CA GLN A 428 49.03 6.79 -37.20
C GLN A 428 49.22 7.28 -35.77
N GLY A 429 49.64 6.41 -34.86
CA GLY A 429 49.85 6.76 -33.46
C GLY A 429 50.05 5.52 -32.59
N SER A 430 50.64 5.70 -31.40
CA SER A 430 50.86 4.62 -30.43
C SER A 430 50.44 5.08 -29.02
N PRO A 431 49.14 4.98 -28.66
CA PRO A 431 48.01 4.54 -29.49
C PRO A 431 47.49 5.66 -30.41
N ILE A 432 46.60 5.31 -31.34
CA ILE A 432 45.87 6.25 -32.19
C ILE A 432 44.95 7.12 -31.33
N ASP A 433 44.99 8.44 -31.54
CA ASP A 433 44.09 9.38 -30.88
C ASP A 433 42.66 9.23 -31.44
N VAL A 434 41.71 8.96 -30.55
CA VAL A 434 40.28 8.75 -30.88
C VAL A 434 39.62 10.01 -31.43
N ASN A 435 40.18 11.19 -31.18
CA ASN A 435 39.67 12.46 -31.70
C ASN A 435 40.38 12.92 -32.99
N ALA A 436 41.36 12.14 -33.48
CA ALA A 436 42.16 12.53 -34.65
C ALA A 436 41.32 12.65 -35.94
N ALA A 437 40.20 11.95 -36.02
CA ALA A 437 39.27 12.05 -37.12
C ALA A 437 37.83 11.79 -36.67
N THR A 438 36.90 12.67 -36.99
CA THR A 438 35.47 12.49 -36.69
C THR A 438 34.61 12.85 -37.89
N VAL A 439 33.47 12.19 -38.04
CA VAL A 439 32.39 12.60 -38.96
C VAL A 439 31.09 12.63 -38.18
N THR A 440 30.43 13.78 -38.18
CA THR A 440 29.10 13.96 -37.56
C THR A 440 28.07 14.12 -38.66
N PHE A 441 27.05 13.28 -38.64
CA PHE A 441 25.90 13.31 -39.53
C PHE A 441 24.71 13.93 -38.81
N VAL A 442 24.04 14.86 -39.48
CA VAL A 442 22.79 15.47 -39.04
C VAL A 442 21.75 15.20 -40.15
N PRO A 443 20.68 14.44 -39.91
CA PRO A 443 19.64 14.20 -40.89
C PRO A 443 18.51 15.24 -40.79
N ASP A 444 17.78 15.40 -41.88
CA ASP A 444 16.53 16.18 -41.94
C ASP A 444 15.30 15.33 -41.58
N VAL A 445 14.99 15.26 -40.29
CA VAL A 445 13.83 14.49 -39.81
C VAL A 445 12.55 15.32 -39.95
N LYS A 446 11.65 14.90 -40.85
CA LYS A 446 10.44 15.67 -41.24
C LYS A 446 9.22 15.50 -40.31
N GLN A 447 9.19 14.46 -39.47
CA GLN A 447 8.08 14.15 -38.57
C GLN A 447 8.54 13.39 -37.33
N SER A 448 7.90 13.60 -36.18
CA SER A 448 8.23 12.87 -34.95
C SER A 448 7.69 11.44 -35.02
N GLY A 449 8.41 10.50 -34.43
CA GLY A 449 8.02 9.09 -34.47
C GLY A 449 9.10 8.15 -33.96
N ASN A 450 8.84 6.85 -34.04
CA ASN A 450 9.83 5.83 -33.72
C ASN A 450 10.68 5.53 -34.96
N TYR A 451 12.01 5.55 -34.84
CA TYR A 451 12.96 5.41 -35.95
C TYR A 451 13.98 4.30 -35.71
N SER A 452 14.36 3.62 -36.79
CA SER A 452 15.59 2.81 -36.87
C SER A 452 16.67 3.59 -37.63
N VAL A 453 17.86 3.71 -37.04
CA VAL A 453 19.01 4.39 -37.63
C VAL A 453 20.04 3.37 -38.05
N THR A 454 20.32 3.34 -39.36
CA THR A 454 21.27 2.42 -39.97
C THR A 454 22.50 3.16 -40.47
N ILE A 455 23.70 2.69 -40.14
CA ILE A 455 24.96 3.18 -40.70
C ILE A 455 25.43 2.24 -41.83
N PHE A 456 26.01 2.81 -42.89
CA PHE A 456 26.57 2.07 -44.03
C PHE A 456 28.09 2.16 -44.04
N THR A 457 28.75 1.00 -44.12
CA THR A 457 30.20 0.87 -44.21
C THR A 457 30.58 0.25 -45.56
N PRO A 458 31.38 0.93 -46.40
CA PRO A 458 31.79 0.41 -47.70
C PRO A 458 32.75 -0.79 -47.54
N GLY A 459 32.75 -1.68 -48.53
CA GLY A 459 33.65 -2.84 -48.58
C GLY A 459 35.13 -2.46 -48.77
N CYS A 460 36.03 -3.16 -48.07
CA CYS A 460 37.48 -2.89 -48.11
C CYS A 460 38.23 -3.59 -49.26
N GLN A 461 37.56 -4.49 -50.00
CA GLN A 461 38.21 -5.23 -51.10
C GLN A 461 38.41 -4.33 -52.33
N GLY A 462 37.42 -3.50 -52.67
CA GLY A 462 37.45 -2.64 -53.86
C GLY A 462 38.51 -1.54 -53.81
N ASP A 463 38.85 -1.06 -52.62
CA ASP A 463 39.89 -0.04 -52.40
C ASP A 463 41.22 -0.60 -51.85
N GLY A 464 41.31 -1.92 -51.65
CA GLY A 464 42.53 -2.62 -51.24
C GLY A 464 42.97 -2.36 -49.78
N THR A 465 42.08 -1.88 -48.93
CA THR A 465 42.43 -1.43 -47.56
C THR A 465 42.16 -2.46 -46.46
N CYS A 466 41.67 -3.67 -46.76
CA CYS A 466 41.24 -4.65 -45.74
C CYS A 466 42.29 -4.94 -44.64
N GLY A 467 43.58 -4.92 -44.98
CA GLY A 467 44.66 -5.18 -44.02
C GLY A 467 44.95 -4.03 -43.04
N THR A 468 44.43 -2.83 -43.31
CA THR A 468 44.63 -1.63 -42.46
C THR A 468 43.33 -1.11 -41.87
N ARG A 469 42.17 -1.71 -42.16
CA ARG A 469 40.86 -1.31 -41.60
C ARG A 469 40.82 -1.46 -40.08
N GLY A 470 40.30 -0.42 -39.42
CA GLY A 470 40.16 -0.38 -37.97
C GLY A 470 38.76 -0.60 -37.44
N ARG A 471 38.62 -0.31 -36.14
CA ARG A 471 37.35 -0.20 -35.42
C ARG A 471 36.97 1.26 -35.23
N VAL A 472 35.68 1.53 -35.25
CA VAL A 472 35.11 2.86 -34.97
C VAL A 472 34.10 2.75 -33.84
N ASN A 473 34.01 3.79 -33.02
CA ASN A 473 32.89 3.98 -32.12
C ASN A 473 31.86 4.87 -32.80
N VAL A 474 30.63 4.39 -32.90
CA VAL A 474 29.50 5.11 -33.51
C VAL A 474 28.55 5.53 -32.41
N THR A 475 28.33 6.82 -32.26
CA THR A 475 27.47 7.38 -31.21
C THR A 475 26.25 8.03 -31.82
N ALA A 476 25.06 7.50 -31.53
CA ALA A 476 23.78 8.09 -31.89
C ALA A 476 23.26 8.94 -30.72
N VAL A 477 22.90 10.19 -31.01
CA VAL A 477 22.29 11.12 -30.05
C VAL A 477 20.93 11.51 -30.59
N ALA A 478 19.86 11.06 -29.93
CA ALA A 478 18.48 11.35 -30.30
C ALA A 478 17.55 11.28 -29.07
N GLY A 479 16.51 12.12 -29.02
CA GLY A 479 15.49 12.05 -27.96
C GLY A 479 15.99 12.27 -26.52
N GLY A 480 17.16 12.90 -26.34
CA GLY A 480 17.83 13.05 -25.04
C GLY A 480 18.61 11.81 -24.57
N GLN A 481 18.65 10.76 -25.38
CA GLN A 481 19.45 9.55 -25.16
C GLN A 481 20.74 9.58 -25.99
N THR A 482 21.76 8.88 -25.51
CA THR A 482 23.03 8.71 -26.20
C THR A 482 23.41 7.23 -26.16
N GLU A 483 23.50 6.61 -27.32
CA GLU A 483 23.89 5.20 -27.48
C GLU A 483 25.18 5.12 -28.30
N SER A 484 26.13 4.32 -27.83
CA SER A 484 27.43 4.12 -28.49
C SER A 484 27.64 2.64 -28.80
N THR A 485 28.00 2.33 -30.04
CA THR A 485 28.31 0.97 -30.49
C THR A 485 29.68 0.96 -31.19
N GLU A 486 30.56 0.04 -30.78
CA GLU A 486 31.83 -0.21 -31.47
C GLU A 486 31.61 -1.13 -32.68
N LEU A 487 32.04 -0.70 -33.86
CA LEU A 487 31.89 -1.42 -35.13
C LEU A 487 33.25 -1.67 -35.81
N TRP A 488 33.40 -2.84 -36.42
CA TRP A 488 34.54 -3.20 -37.27
C TRP A 488 34.28 -2.80 -38.72
N GLN A 489 35.25 -2.14 -39.36
CA GLN A 489 35.19 -1.76 -40.78
C GLN A 489 35.99 -2.70 -41.69
N THR A 490 36.29 -3.92 -41.23
CA THR A 490 37.08 -4.94 -41.95
C THR A 490 36.23 -5.80 -42.89
N ASN A 491 35.06 -5.33 -43.29
CA ASN A 491 34.12 -6.05 -44.14
C ASN A 491 34.59 -6.06 -45.60
N ASN A 492 34.68 -7.25 -46.22
CA ASN A 492 35.11 -7.40 -47.62
C ASN A 492 34.17 -6.66 -48.60
N PHE A 493 32.87 -6.74 -48.36
CA PHE A 493 31.79 -6.12 -49.14
C PHE A 493 31.02 -5.13 -48.25
N ASP A 494 30.18 -4.29 -48.86
CA ASP A 494 29.34 -3.33 -48.13
C ASP A 494 28.55 -3.99 -46.99
N LYS A 495 28.54 -3.31 -45.85
CA LYS A 495 27.83 -3.73 -44.63
C LYS A 495 26.94 -2.59 -44.13
N TYR A 496 25.86 -2.95 -43.47
CA TYR A 496 25.02 -2.02 -42.72
C TYR A 496 24.79 -2.53 -41.30
N ASP A 497 24.72 -1.60 -40.34
CA ASP A 497 24.50 -1.88 -38.93
C ASP A 497 23.40 -0.96 -38.38
N GLU A 498 22.47 -1.49 -37.59
CA GLU A 498 21.53 -0.67 -36.81
C GLU A 498 22.26 -0.15 -35.56
N VAL A 499 22.28 1.17 -35.39
CA VAL A 499 23.02 1.84 -34.30
C VAL A 499 22.12 2.58 -33.31
N TYR A 500 20.81 2.66 -33.62
CA TYR A 500 19.78 3.22 -32.74
C TYR A 500 18.40 2.74 -33.20
N ASN A 501 17.54 2.42 -32.24
CA ASN A 501 16.14 2.06 -32.47
C ASN A 501 15.29 2.67 -31.36
N GLY A 502 14.57 3.76 -31.67
CA GLY A 502 13.89 4.53 -30.65
C GLY A 502 13.24 5.81 -31.17
N PHE A 503 12.60 6.53 -30.26
CA PHE A 503 11.82 7.73 -30.59
C PHE A 503 12.70 8.93 -30.93
N ILE A 504 12.39 9.60 -32.04
CA ILE A 504 13.03 10.85 -32.48
C ILE A 504 11.95 11.92 -32.61
N ASP A 505 12.17 13.05 -31.94
CA ASP A 505 11.34 14.25 -32.06
C ASP A 505 11.88 15.14 -33.20
N ALA A 506 11.02 15.48 -34.16
CA ALA A 506 11.33 16.38 -35.26
C ALA A 506 11.01 17.86 -34.95
N THR A 507 10.29 18.13 -33.85
CA THR A 507 9.69 19.45 -33.55
C THR A 507 10.38 20.20 -32.42
N SER A 508 11.15 19.52 -31.57
CA SER A 508 11.85 20.14 -30.45
C SER A 508 13.19 19.47 -30.11
N GLY A 509 14.15 20.26 -29.58
CA GLY A 509 15.46 19.78 -29.12
C GLY A 509 16.64 20.02 -30.06
N ALA A 510 17.81 19.48 -29.70
CA ALA A 510 18.96 19.45 -30.59
C ALA A 510 18.71 18.43 -31.71
N PRO A 511 19.07 18.74 -32.97
CA PRO A 511 18.84 17.82 -34.07
C PRO A 511 19.54 16.48 -33.80
N PRO A 512 18.91 15.35 -34.18
CA PRO A 512 19.52 14.04 -33.99
C PRO A 512 20.86 13.99 -34.72
N ARG A 513 21.85 13.31 -34.15
CA ARG A 513 23.18 13.20 -34.75
C ARG A 513 23.77 11.82 -34.59
N VAL A 514 24.50 11.38 -35.60
CA VAL A 514 25.34 10.18 -35.55
C VAL A 514 26.79 10.62 -35.67
N ILE A 515 27.65 10.19 -34.77
CA ILE A 515 29.07 10.56 -34.73
C ILE A 515 29.91 9.31 -34.91
N ILE A 516 30.79 9.31 -35.92
CA ILE A 516 31.80 8.27 -36.14
C ILE A 516 33.15 8.80 -35.67
N GLN A 517 33.86 8.02 -34.85
CA GLN A 517 35.23 8.29 -34.41
C GLN A 517 36.04 6.98 -34.29
N PRO A 518 37.37 7.00 -34.42
CA PRO A 518 38.22 5.83 -34.16
C PRO A 518 37.99 5.25 -32.76
N ALA A 519 37.90 3.92 -32.66
CA ALA A 519 37.83 3.25 -31.35
C ALA A 519 39.18 3.30 -30.61
N ALA A 520 39.14 3.26 -29.28
CA ALA A 520 40.34 3.27 -28.44
C ALA A 520 41.18 1.97 -28.58
N GLY A 521 42.47 2.06 -28.23
CA GLY A 521 43.37 0.90 -28.16
C GLY A 521 43.83 0.35 -29.52
N GLN A 522 43.87 1.21 -30.56
CA GLN A 522 44.41 0.88 -31.89
C GLN A 522 45.82 1.47 -32.07
N GLY A 523 46.66 0.82 -32.87
CA GLY A 523 48.08 1.16 -33.08
C GLY A 523 49.04 0.05 -32.61
N PRO A 524 50.35 0.15 -32.88
CA PRO A 524 51.05 1.26 -33.55
C PRO A 524 50.97 1.22 -35.10
N SER A 525 50.36 0.18 -35.67
CA SER A 525 50.19 0.06 -37.12
C SER A 525 49.23 1.12 -37.68
N PRO A 526 49.39 1.52 -38.95
CA PRO A 526 48.47 2.42 -39.65
C PRO A 526 47.04 1.88 -39.61
N VAL A 527 46.07 2.73 -39.31
CA VAL A 527 44.64 2.36 -39.35
C VAL A 527 43.88 3.23 -40.34
N THR A 528 43.18 2.59 -41.27
CA THR A 528 42.26 3.22 -42.22
C THR A 528 40.85 3.24 -41.63
N VAL A 529 40.23 4.42 -41.62
CA VAL A 529 38.84 4.64 -41.19
C VAL A 529 38.05 5.23 -42.35
N VAL A 530 36.78 4.81 -42.50
CA VAL A 530 35.84 5.39 -43.47
C VAL A 530 34.53 5.86 -42.88
N ALA A 531 33.85 6.72 -43.62
CA ALA A 531 32.48 7.13 -43.37
C ALA A 531 31.75 7.31 -44.71
N GLN A 532 30.59 6.68 -44.89
CA GLN A 532 29.80 6.78 -46.13
C GLN A 532 28.48 7.52 -45.92
N ARG A 533 27.49 6.92 -45.24
CA ARG A 533 26.18 7.54 -44.99
C ARG A 533 25.44 6.88 -43.83
N VAL A 534 24.44 7.58 -43.32
CA VAL A 534 23.45 7.07 -42.36
C VAL A 534 22.04 7.19 -42.94
N ARG A 535 21.15 6.26 -42.57
CA ARG A 535 19.73 6.24 -42.96
C ARG A 535 18.83 6.24 -41.75
N PHE A 536 17.84 7.12 -41.75
CA PHE A 536 16.79 7.17 -40.73
C PHE A 536 15.51 6.60 -41.33
N THR A 537 15.05 5.48 -40.78
CA THR A 537 13.85 4.77 -41.24
C THR A 537 12.74 4.98 -40.23
N LEU A 538 11.66 5.68 -40.62
CA LEU A 538 10.49 5.84 -39.76
C LEU A 538 9.76 4.50 -39.64
N LEU A 539 9.58 4.04 -38.41
CA LEU A 539 8.83 2.83 -38.07
C LEU A 539 7.36 3.14 -37.73
N LYS A 540 7.08 4.24 -36.99
CA LYS A 540 5.71 4.68 -36.61
C LYS A 540 5.62 6.19 -36.37
N ALA A 541 4.64 6.89 -36.95
CA ALA A 541 4.37 8.33 -36.75
C ALA A 541 3.50 8.61 -35.50
N THR A 542 3.58 9.81 -34.90
CA THR A 542 2.71 10.26 -33.79
C THR A 542 1.53 11.12 -34.26
N SER A 543 0.34 10.92 -33.66
CA SER A 543 -0.88 11.72 -33.87
C SER A 543 -0.84 12.99 -33.03
N GLY A 544 -0.36 14.10 -33.60
CA GLY A 544 0.03 15.34 -32.91
C GLY A 544 -1.01 16.12 -32.08
N ASN A 545 -2.11 15.52 -31.63
CA ASN A 545 -3.16 16.16 -30.79
C ASN A 545 -3.56 15.34 -29.53
N LEU A 546 -2.84 14.28 -29.15
CA LEU A 546 -3.07 13.56 -27.88
C LEU A 546 -1.92 13.81 -26.91
N ASN A 547 -2.24 14.07 -25.64
CA ASN A 547 -1.25 14.23 -24.58
C ASN A 547 -1.88 13.96 -23.20
N GLY A 548 -1.76 12.72 -22.73
CA GLY A 548 -2.19 12.25 -21.40
C GLY A 548 -3.69 12.04 -21.19
N LEU A 549 -4.56 12.59 -22.06
CA LEU A 549 -6.02 12.40 -22.03
C LEU A 549 -6.57 11.90 -23.37
N PHE A 550 -7.53 11.00 -23.31
CA PHE A 550 -8.31 10.56 -24.45
C PHE A 550 -9.76 10.26 -24.06
N GLU A 551 -10.70 10.83 -24.81
CA GLU A 551 -12.13 10.55 -24.73
C GLU A 551 -12.54 9.58 -25.83
N TYR A 552 -13.16 8.47 -25.44
CA TYR A 552 -13.60 7.40 -26.32
C TYR A 552 -15.11 7.20 -26.22
N GLN A 553 -15.79 7.24 -27.35
CA GLN A 553 -17.20 6.85 -27.44
C GLN A 553 -17.31 5.35 -27.74
N PRO A 554 -17.91 4.54 -26.83
CA PRO A 554 -18.03 3.10 -27.04
C PRO A 554 -18.72 2.73 -28.36
N GLY A 555 -18.05 1.90 -29.17
CA GLY A 555 -18.61 1.39 -30.43
C GLY A 555 -18.31 2.25 -31.67
N GLN A 556 -17.64 3.40 -31.51
CA GLN A 556 -17.15 4.22 -32.61
C GLN A 556 -15.68 3.89 -32.94
N THR A 557 -15.27 4.09 -34.20
CA THR A 557 -13.86 4.06 -34.60
C THR A 557 -13.19 5.39 -34.26
N ALA A 558 -11.97 5.36 -33.72
CA ALA A 558 -11.22 6.57 -33.45
C ALA A 558 -10.69 7.17 -34.78
N GLU A 559 -11.08 8.39 -35.09
CA GLU A 559 -10.60 9.13 -36.27
C GLU A 559 -9.75 10.33 -35.83
N ALA A 560 -8.49 10.37 -36.25
CA ALA A 560 -7.52 11.38 -35.79
C ALA A 560 -7.92 12.82 -36.15
N ASP A 561 -8.68 13.00 -37.23
CA ASP A 561 -9.17 14.31 -37.69
C ASP A 561 -10.21 14.92 -36.73
N ASN A 562 -10.91 14.09 -35.94
CA ASN A 562 -11.98 14.53 -35.04
C ASN A 562 -11.51 14.75 -33.59
N PHE A 563 -10.23 14.48 -33.27
CA PHE A 563 -9.75 14.58 -31.89
C PHE A 563 -9.88 16.00 -31.32
N SER A 564 -9.79 17.03 -32.16
CA SER A 564 -9.92 18.43 -31.74
C SER A 564 -11.35 18.86 -31.37
N ASP A 565 -12.38 18.08 -31.74
CA ASP A 565 -13.77 18.39 -31.41
C ASP A 565 -14.12 18.05 -29.96
N SER A 566 -13.40 17.10 -29.36
CA SER A 566 -13.53 16.78 -27.94
C SER A 566 -12.82 17.81 -27.08
N VAL A 567 -13.56 18.44 -26.17
CA VAL A 567 -13.00 19.36 -25.16
C VAL A 567 -11.99 18.66 -24.25
N ILE A 568 -12.19 17.37 -23.96
CA ILE A 568 -11.28 16.55 -23.14
C ILE A 568 -9.97 16.30 -23.87
N ASN A 569 -10.02 15.89 -25.14
CA ASN A 569 -8.83 15.67 -25.96
C ASN A 569 -8.06 16.99 -26.17
N ALA A 570 -8.76 18.08 -26.51
CA ALA A 570 -8.18 19.40 -26.65
C ALA A 570 -7.54 19.90 -25.34
N ALA A 571 -8.15 19.62 -24.19
CA ALA A 571 -7.58 19.93 -22.88
C ALA A 571 -6.26 19.18 -22.66
N GLY A 572 -6.22 17.87 -22.96
CA GLY A 572 -4.99 17.06 -22.93
C GLY A 572 -3.90 17.64 -23.83
N ALA A 573 -4.21 17.90 -25.10
CA ALA A 573 -3.30 18.47 -26.09
C ALA A 573 -2.64 19.79 -25.64
N SER A 574 -3.35 20.57 -24.80
CA SER A 574 -2.85 21.85 -24.26
C SER A 574 -1.84 21.70 -23.11
N LEU A 575 -1.72 20.52 -22.52
CA LEU A 575 -0.85 20.27 -21.36
C LEU A 575 0.63 20.35 -21.73
N SER A 576 1.45 20.81 -20.79
CA SER A 576 2.91 20.80 -20.88
C SER A 576 3.54 19.94 -19.77
N PRO A 577 4.61 19.18 -20.03
CA PRO A 577 5.31 19.06 -21.31
C PRO A 577 4.44 18.45 -22.41
N ARG A 578 4.60 18.94 -23.64
CA ARG A 578 3.92 18.36 -24.79
C ARG A 578 4.36 16.92 -24.95
N GLU A 579 3.43 16.06 -25.36
CA GLU A 579 3.65 14.64 -25.65
C GLU A 579 4.05 13.74 -24.45
N LYS A 580 4.26 14.30 -23.25
CA LYS A 580 4.66 13.58 -22.03
C LYS A 580 3.92 14.08 -20.78
N ALA A 581 2.75 14.70 -20.94
CA ALA A 581 1.96 15.10 -19.79
C ALA A 581 1.50 13.84 -19.04
N LEU A 582 1.84 13.77 -17.76
CA LEU A 582 1.46 12.64 -16.90
C LEU A 582 0.11 12.96 -16.26
N VAL A 583 -0.94 12.23 -16.65
CA VAL A 583 -2.23 12.25 -15.96
C VAL A 583 -2.33 11.01 -15.08
N THR A 584 -2.32 11.21 -13.76
CA THR A 584 -2.31 10.12 -12.77
C THR A 584 -3.73 9.72 -12.34
N SER A 585 -4.66 10.68 -12.30
CA SER A 585 -6.00 10.46 -11.77
C SER A 585 -7.03 11.34 -12.47
N VAL A 586 -8.15 10.74 -12.84
CA VAL A 586 -9.33 11.43 -13.36
C VAL A 586 -10.51 11.04 -12.47
N ALA A 587 -11.13 12.04 -11.82
CA ALA A 587 -12.26 11.82 -10.92
C ALA A 587 -13.50 12.56 -11.44
N ARG A 588 -14.64 11.89 -11.34
CA ARG A 588 -15.94 12.47 -11.73
C ARG A 588 -16.70 12.94 -10.49
N GLY A 589 -17.13 14.19 -10.50
CA GLY A 589 -18.23 14.69 -9.68
C GLY A 589 -19.55 14.69 -10.44
N ASP A 590 -20.59 15.31 -9.89
CA ASP A 590 -21.94 15.28 -10.49
C ASP A 590 -21.95 15.84 -11.93
N ASP A 591 -21.44 17.08 -12.10
CA ASP A 591 -21.42 17.81 -13.38
C ASP A 591 -19.99 18.25 -13.79
N THR A 592 -18.96 17.66 -13.19
CA THR A 592 -17.57 18.11 -13.36
C THR A 592 -16.58 16.95 -13.37
N LEU A 593 -15.71 16.93 -14.38
CA LEU A 593 -14.57 16.05 -14.47
C LEU A 593 -13.32 16.76 -13.94
N TYR A 594 -12.69 16.20 -12.93
CA TYR A 594 -11.42 16.67 -12.38
C TYR A 594 -10.27 15.83 -12.93
N VAL A 595 -9.22 16.49 -13.40
CA VAL A 595 -8.02 15.86 -13.94
C VAL A 595 -6.83 16.28 -13.09
N GLY A 596 -6.12 15.32 -12.52
CA GLY A 596 -4.92 15.51 -11.71
C GLY A 596 -3.71 14.79 -12.30
N GLY A 597 -2.53 15.36 -12.13
CA GLY A 597 -1.28 14.79 -12.62
C GLY A 597 -0.07 15.67 -12.40
N SER A 598 0.91 15.53 -13.29
CA SER A 598 2.12 16.37 -13.36
C SER A 598 2.14 17.07 -14.72
N PHE A 599 1.65 18.31 -14.73
CA PHE A 599 1.57 19.13 -15.93
C PHE A 599 1.40 20.61 -15.59
N ASN A 600 1.70 21.48 -16.53
CA ASN A 600 1.45 22.92 -16.44
C ASN A 600 0.86 23.48 -17.75
N THR A 601 0.34 24.70 -17.68
CA THR A 601 -0.27 25.43 -18.80
C THR A 601 -0.11 26.94 -18.59
N THR A 602 -0.20 27.71 -19.68
CA THR A 602 -0.12 29.19 -19.62
C THR A 602 -1.36 29.84 -19.00
N ASP A 603 -2.48 29.13 -18.93
CA ASP A 603 -3.76 29.60 -18.37
C ASP A 603 -4.04 29.05 -16.96
N LYS A 604 -2.95 28.75 -16.23
CA LYS A 604 -2.96 28.47 -14.79
C LYS A 604 -3.61 27.14 -14.37
N ARG A 605 -3.80 26.20 -15.29
CA ARG A 605 -4.09 24.78 -14.97
C ARG A 605 -2.80 24.06 -14.61
N ASN A 606 -2.35 24.21 -13.37
CA ASN A 606 -1.13 23.57 -12.88
C ASN A 606 -1.46 22.35 -12.02
N ASN A 607 -1.03 21.17 -12.46
CA ASN A 607 -1.17 19.85 -11.84
C ASN A 607 -2.60 19.35 -11.59
N ILE A 608 -3.60 20.23 -11.63
CA ILE A 608 -5.01 19.92 -11.51
C ILE A 608 -5.89 20.92 -12.25
N PHE A 609 -6.98 20.45 -12.87
CA PHE A 609 -8.01 21.29 -13.48
C PHE A 609 -9.37 20.60 -13.54
N ALA A 610 -10.39 21.34 -13.97
CA ALA A 610 -11.76 20.86 -14.09
C ALA A 610 -12.34 21.11 -15.48
N ILE A 611 -13.13 20.17 -15.98
CA ILE A 611 -13.97 20.30 -17.18
C ILE A 611 -15.43 20.14 -16.72
N ARG A 612 -16.22 21.21 -16.85
CA ARG A 612 -17.66 21.16 -16.54
C ARG A 612 -18.45 20.64 -17.73
N ASP A 613 -19.58 20.02 -17.46
CA ASP A 613 -20.48 19.56 -18.51
C ASP A 613 -20.99 20.72 -19.38
N GLY A 614 -20.96 20.52 -20.69
CA GLY A 614 -21.33 21.55 -21.68
C GLY A 614 -20.34 22.72 -21.80
N ALA A 615 -19.19 22.68 -21.10
CA ALA A 615 -18.18 23.72 -21.24
C ALA A 615 -17.49 23.67 -22.61
N THR A 616 -17.14 24.84 -23.16
CA THR A 616 -16.37 24.94 -24.41
C THR A 616 -14.86 24.78 -24.20
N GLY A 617 -14.40 24.55 -22.96
CA GLY A 617 -12.99 24.47 -22.62
C GLY A 617 -12.75 24.09 -21.14
N PRO A 618 -11.51 23.67 -20.81
CA PRO A 618 -11.13 23.36 -19.43
C PRO A 618 -10.95 24.63 -18.57
N THR A 619 -11.19 24.51 -17.27
CA THR A 619 -11.10 25.61 -16.29
C THR A 619 -10.04 25.34 -15.23
N ALA A 620 -9.23 26.34 -14.92
CA ALA A 620 -8.31 26.30 -13.79
C ALA A 620 -9.09 26.32 -12.46
N LEU A 621 -8.61 25.56 -11.47
CA LEU A 621 -9.08 25.69 -10.10
C LEU A 621 -8.53 26.98 -9.47
N SER A 622 -9.20 27.44 -8.41
CA SER A 622 -8.75 28.61 -7.65
C SER A 622 -7.29 28.48 -7.21
N ALA A 623 -6.65 29.64 -6.98
CA ALA A 623 -5.25 29.73 -6.59
C ALA A 623 -4.23 29.17 -7.61
N SER A 624 -4.64 29.07 -8.88
CA SER A 624 -3.82 28.57 -10.00
C SER A 624 -3.41 27.09 -9.88
N GLY A 625 -4.21 26.28 -9.19
CA GLY A 625 -3.94 24.86 -8.96
C GLY A 625 -2.91 24.60 -7.87
N LEU A 626 -2.18 23.50 -7.98
CA LEU A 626 -1.24 23.01 -6.96
C LEU A 626 0.21 23.15 -7.43
N ASN A 627 1.14 23.40 -6.51
CA ASN A 627 2.54 23.69 -6.84
C ASN A 627 3.39 22.48 -7.23
N ASN A 628 2.88 21.26 -7.09
CA ASN A 628 3.54 20.01 -7.46
C ASN A 628 2.51 18.94 -7.85
N GLN A 629 3.00 17.78 -8.28
CA GLN A 629 2.19 16.70 -8.84
C GLN A 629 1.06 16.22 -7.91
N VAL A 630 -0.08 15.94 -8.52
CA VAL A 630 -1.21 15.21 -7.94
C VAL A 630 -1.09 13.74 -8.31
N MET A 631 -1.32 12.84 -7.36
CA MET A 631 -1.22 11.38 -7.54
C MET A 631 -2.58 10.70 -7.50
N THR A 632 -3.54 11.23 -6.73
CA THR A 632 -4.85 10.62 -6.54
C THR A 632 -5.92 11.67 -6.24
N LEU A 633 -7.15 11.37 -6.69
CA LEU A 633 -8.34 12.18 -6.50
C LEU A 633 -9.45 11.29 -5.95
N PHE A 634 -10.15 11.78 -4.92
CA PHE A 634 -11.35 11.14 -4.40
C PHE A 634 -12.45 12.19 -4.22
N HIS A 635 -13.53 12.07 -5.00
CA HIS A 635 -14.67 12.98 -4.93
C HIS A 635 -15.76 12.38 -4.04
N ASN A 636 -16.20 13.14 -3.03
CA ASN A 636 -17.29 12.76 -2.15
C ASN A 636 -18.25 13.94 -1.93
N ALA A 637 -19.50 13.77 -2.36
CA ALA A 637 -20.53 14.81 -2.35
C ALA A 637 -20.03 16.12 -2.99
N SER A 638 -19.86 17.20 -2.23
CA SER A 638 -19.38 18.50 -2.74
C SER A 638 -17.88 18.75 -2.47
N THR A 639 -17.14 17.72 -2.04
CA THR A 639 -15.74 17.84 -1.64
C THR A 639 -14.86 16.93 -2.48
N LEU A 640 -13.84 17.51 -3.10
CA LEU A 640 -12.78 16.76 -3.78
C LEU A 640 -11.57 16.66 -2.85
N TYR A 641 -11.24 15.45 -2.41
CA TYR A 641 -9.98 15.17 -1.73
C TYR A 641 -8.88 14.90 -2.74
N VAL A 642 -7.71 15.50 -2.52
CA VAL A 642 -6.57 15.47 -3.43
C VAL A 642 -5.34 15.01 -2.66
N GLY A 643 -4.64 14.01 -3.18
CA GLY A 643 -3.38 13.49 -2.61
C GLY A 643 -2.23 13.62 -3.62
N GLY A 644 -1.03 13.98 -3.16
CA GLY A 644 0.14 14.09 -4.02
C GLY A 644 1.42 14.52 -3.30
N ASN A 645 2.30 15.22 -4.02
CA ASN A 645 3.59 15.73 -3.51
C ASN A 645 3.63 17.27 -3.41
N PHE A 646 2.46 17.92 -3.43
CA PHE A 646 2.34 19.38 -3.33
C PHE A 646 2.51 19.84 -1.88
N THR A 647 2.99 21.05 -1.70
CA THR A 647 3.11 21.67 -0.37
C THR A 647 2.10 22.80 -0.17
N ASN A 648 1.65 23.43 -1.27
CA ASN A 648 0.77 24.60 -1.30
C ASN A 648 0.12 24.73 -2.70
N THR A 649 -0.74 25.74 -2.88
CA THR A 649 -1.15 26.26 -4.19
C THR A 649 0.00 26.98 -4.89
N VAL A 650 -0.10 27.17 -6.20
CA VAL A 650 0.96 27.84 -7.00
C VAL A 650 1.19 29.29 -6.56
N ASP A 651 0.13 29.99 -6.17
CA ASP A 651 0.21 31.37 -5.68
C ASP A 651 0.59 31.49 -4.19
N ASN A 652 0.80 30.35 -3.51
CA ASN A 652 1.11 30.23 -2.08
C ASN A 652 0.02 30.73 -1.10
N ASN A 653 -1.23 30.91 -1.55
CA ASN A 653 -2.31 31.45 -0.72
C ASN A 653 -3.03 30.43 0.19
N ALA A 654 -2.72 29.13 0.10
CA ALA A 654 -3.30 28.09 0.95
C ALA A 654 -2.21 27.29 1.70
N PRO A 655 -1.52 27.87 2.69
CA PRO A 655 -0.48 27.15 3.43
C PRO A 655 -1.06 25.93 4.19
N GLY A 656 -0.23 24.91 4.39
CA GLY A 656 -0.58 23.75 5.21
C GLY A 656 -1.21 22.56 4.47
N LEU A 657 -1.33 22.61 3.13
CA LEU A 657 -1.87 21.47 2.36
C LEU A 657 -0.97 20.23 2.44
N ARG A 658 0.36 20.40 2.25
CA ARG A 658 1.40 19.36 2.44
C ARG A 658 0.94 17.91 2.17
N GLY A 659 0.84 17.56 0.90
CA GLY A 659 0.57 16.22 0.40
C GLY A 659 -0.91 15.84 0.34
N VAL A 660 -1.80 16.46 1.13
CA VAL A 660 -3.23 16.12 1.15
C VAL A 660 -4.13 17.33 1.40
N ALA A 661 -5.12 17.54 0.52
CA ALA A 661 -6.01 18.69 0.58
C ALA A 661 -7.47 18.30 0.33
N ALA A 662 -8.39 19.11 0.85
CA ALA A 662 -9.79 19.12 0.44
C ALA A 662 -10.06 20.36 -0.40
N TYR A 663 -10.83 20.20 -1.46
CA TYR A 663 -11.31 21.28 -2.31
C TYR A 663 -12.83 21.33 -2.25
N THR A 664 -13.36 22.43 -1.70
CA THR A 664 -14.80 22.61 -1.48
C THR A 664 -15.17 24.07 -1.66
N ASN A 665 -16.34 24.36 -2.24
CA ASN A 665 -16.82 25.73 -2.50
C ASN A 665 -15.81 26.61 -3.24
N ASN A 666 -15.07 26.04 -4.21
CA ASN A 666 -14.03 26.72 -4.97
C ASN A 666 -12.84 27.21 -4.11
N GLU A 667 -12.60 26.60 -2.94
CA GLU A 667 -11.50 26.91 -2.02
C GLU A 667 -10.71 25.66 -1.62
N TRP A 668 -9.39 25.84 -1.45
CA TRP A 668 -8.48 24.82 -0.91
C TRP A 668 -8.47 24.86 0.61
N LYS A 669 -8.65 23.70 1.24
CA LYS A 669 -8.60 23.52 2.69
C LYS A 669 -7.57 22.45 3.06
N PRO A 670 -6.68 22.71 4.04
CA PRO A 670 -5.76 21.70 4.54
C PRO A 670 -6.50 20.66 5.38
N LEU A 671 -6.00 19.42 5.38
CA LEU A 671 -6.39 18.40 6.37
C LEU A 671 -5.41 18.47 7.54
N GLY A 672 -5.75 19.26 8.56
CA GLY A 672 -4.82 19.64 9.62
C GLY A 672 -3.66 20.45 9.07
N ALA A 673 -2.43 19.95 9.20
CA ALA A 673 -1.23 20.51 8.55
C ALA A 673 -0.61 19.54 7.50
N GLY A 674 -1.40 18.59 7.01
CA GLY A 674 -0.97 17.58 6.04
C GLY A 674 0.06 16.60 6.59
N VAL A 675 0.83 15.99 5.70
CA VAL A 675 1.83 14.95 5.98
C VAL A 675 3.21 15.34 5.47
N GLU A 676 4.26 14.73 6.02
CA GLU A 676 5.63 14.90 5.55
C GLU A 676 6.00 13.77 4.57
N GLY A 677 5.70 13.99 3.28
CA GLY A 677 5.99 13.03 2.21
C GLY A 677 4.96 13.08 1.08
N VAL A 678 4.83 11.98 0.34
CA VAL A 678 3.95 11.86 -0.84
C VAL A 678 2.73 11.02 -0.50
N VAL A 679 1.53 11.53 -0.79
CA VAL A 679 0.29 10.73 -0.74
C VAL A 679 0.02 10.09 -2.09
N LEU A 680 -0.23 8.78 -2.10
CA LEU A 680 -0.46 8.00 -3.31
C LEU A 680 -1.91 7.52 -3.46
N TYR A 681 -2.57 7.25 -2.34
CA TYR A 681 -3.92 6.67 -2.33
C TYR A 681 -4.80 7.35 -1.27
N LEU A 682 -6.06 7.56 -1.63
CA LEU A 682 -7.11 8.04 -0.76
C LEU A 682 -8.25 7.02 -0.81
N VAL A 683 -8.49 6.32 0.30
CA VAL A 683 -9.46 5.22 0.36
C VAL A 683 -10.50 5.49 1.46
N PRO A 684 -11.78 5.72 1.10
CA PRO A 684 -12.84 5.89 2.08
C PRO A 684 -13.23 4.56 2.73
N PHE A 685 -13.57 4.58 4.02
CA PHE A 685 -14.18 3.45 4.71
C PHE A 685 -15.01 3.94 5.90
N SER A 686 -15.83 3.06 6.49
CA SER A 686 -16.69 3.43 7.63
C SER A 686 -16.02 3.14 8.98
N LEU A 687 -16.15 4.02 9.96
CA LEU A 687 -15.77 3.77 11.35
C LEU A 687 -16.88 4.23 12.29
N ASN A 688 -17.10 3.53 13.40
CA ASN A 688 -18.03 3.97 14.43
C ASN A 688 -17.32 5.02 15.31
N ILE A 689 -17.59 6.31 15.06
CA ILE A 689 -16.92 7.44 15.71
C ILE A 689 -17.85 8.13 16.73
N THR A 690 -19.15 8.15 16.46
CA THR A 690 -20.15 8.83 17.30
C THR A 690 -21.29 7.85 17.61
N ASP A 691 -21.54 7.56 18.89
CA ASP A 691 -22.70 6.82 19.43
C ASP A 691 -23.38 5.84 18.47
N ASN A 692 -22.68 4.76 18.11
CA ASN A 692 -23.20 3.67 17.26
C ASN A 692 -23.65 4.07 15.85
N THR A 693 -23.16 5.21 15.35
CA THR A 693 -23.34 5.63 13.96
C THR A 693 -22.02 5.49 13.19
N PRO A 694 -21.93 4.56 12.23
CA PRO A 694 -20.80 4.49 11.33
C PRO A 694 -20.72 5.77 10.48
N GLU A 695 -19.58 6.43 10.53
CA GLU A 695 -19.24 7.61 9.75
C GLU A 695 -18.18 7.26 8.70
N GLU A 696 -18.18 7.95 7.56
CA GLU A 696 -17.15 7.77 6.54
C GLU A 696 -15.88 8.54 6.91
N VAL A 697 -14.77 7.81 6.96
CA VAL A 697 -13.42 8.32 7.21
C VAL A 697 -12.55 8.08 5.97
N LEU A 698 -11.41 8.77 5.90
CA LEU A 698 -10.52 8.71 4.74
C LEU A 698 -9.16 8.15 5.15
N ALA A 699 -8.83 6.94 4.69
CA ALA A 699 -7.48 6.42 4.76
C ALA A 699 -6.59 7.16 3.76
N VAL A 700 -5.50 7.70 4.25
CA VAL A 700 -4.45 8.40 3.49
C VAL A 700 -3.24 7.48 3.49
N SER A 701 -2.84 6.99 2.32
CA SER A 701 -1.69 6.08 2.17
C SER A 701 -0.67 6.61 1.15
N GLY A 702 0.62 6.38 1.39
CA GLY A 702 1.68 6.94 0.55
C GLY A 702 3.08 6.65 1.05
N PHE A 703 4.04 7.50 0.70
CA PHE A 703 5.40 7.47 1.24
C PHE A 703 5.61 8.69 2.14
N PHE A 704 5.22 8.57 3.41
CA PHE A 704 5.34 9.66 4.39
C PHE A 704 5.59 9.11 5.79
N SER A 705 6.39 9.82 6.58
CA SER A 705 6.86 9.37 7.90
C SER A 705 6.20 10.11 9.07
N GLN A 706 5.35 11.11 8.80
CA GLN A 706 4.83 11.98 9.84
C GLN A 706 3.52 12.66 9.43
N VAL A 707 2.60 12.78 10.37
CA VAL A 707 1.49 13.75 10.32
C VAL A 707 1.94 15.01 11.06
N ASN A 708 1.83 16.17 10.40
CA ASN A 708 2.35 17.42 10.93
C ASN A 708 1.50 17.93 12.11
N ALA A 709 2.17 18.61 13.06
CA ALA A 709 1.51 19.28 14.16
C ALA A 709 0.57 20.38 13.65
N PHE A 710 -0.61 20.49 14.25
CA PHE A 710 -1.57 21.55 13.95
C PHE A 710 -2.48 21.80 15.16
N ASP A 711 -2.92 23.05 15.32
CA ASP A 711 -3.65 23.51 16.50
C ASP A 711 -2.94 23.08 17.81
N ASN A 712 -3.62 22.31 18.68
CA ASN A 712 -3.07 21.76 19.92
C ASN A 712 -2.57 20.30 19.77
N ASN A 713 -2.61 19.73 18.56
CA ASN A 713 -2.18 18.35 18.31
C ASN A 713 -0.68 18.33 17.95
N PRO A 714 0.15 17.56 18.68
CA PRO A 714 1.57 17.41 18.37
C PRO A 714 1.76 16.65 17.05
N ALA A 715 2.95 16.76 16.47
CA ALA A 715 3.32 15.93 15.33
C ALA A 715 3.41 14.46 15.75
N THR A 716 2.90 13.58 14.88
CA THR A 716 2.85 12.14 15.16
C THR A 716 3.63 11.40 14.09
N SER A 717 4.58 10.57 14.51
CA SER A 717 5.27 9.64 13.61
C SER A 717 4.25 8.63 13.12
N VAL A 718 4.22 8.43 11.82
CA VAL A 718 3.42 7.40 11.16
C VAL A 718 4.29 6.77 10.08
N ASN A 719 3.84 5.70 9.46
CA ASN A 719 4.59 5.08 8.38
C ASN A 719 3.62 4.69 7.29
N ASP A 720 3.63 5.50 6.24
CA ASP A 720 2.90 5.33 4.99
C ASP A 720 1.36 5.33 5.14
N PHE A 721 0.81 5.54 6.35
CA PHE A 721 -0.62 5.48 6.65
C PHE A 721 -1.09 6.47 7.71
N ALA A 722 -2.22 7.13 7.47
CA ALA A 722 -2.97 7.86 8.48
C ALA A 722 -4.46 7.89 8.10
N VAL A 723 -5.35 8.08 9.07
CA VAL A 723 -6.81 8.16 8.83
C VAL A 723 -7.31 9.55 9.21
N TRP A 724 -7.91 10.25 8.25
CA TRP A 724 -8.57 11.53 8.48
C TRP A 724 -10.05 11.31 8.80
N VAL A 725 -10.57 12.02 9.79
CA VAL A 725 -11.96 11.95 10.25
C VAL A 725 -12.65 13.28 9.91
N PRO A 726 -13.38 13.37 8.78
CA PRO A 726 -13.95 14.64 8.31
C PRO A 726 -14.90 15.31 9.31
N SER A 727 -15.75 14.53 9.99
CA SER A 727 -16.72 15.03 10.99
C SER A 727 -16.06 15.70 12.20
N ARG A 728 -14.81 15.32 12.51
CA ARG A 728 -14.02 15.87 13.61
C ARG A 728 -12.97 16.88 13.14
N SER A 729 -12.78 17.02 11.83
CA SER A 729 -11.69 17.82 11.24
C SER A 729 -10.34 17.53 11.89
N ASN A 730 -10.07 16.24 12.16
CA ASN A 730 -8.87 15.80 12.87
C ASN A 730 -8.44 14.39 12.39
N TRP A 731 -7.20 14.02 12.66
CA TRP A 731 -6.67 12.67 12.40
C TRP A 731 -7.10 11.71 13.50
N LEU A 732 -7.37 10.45 13.15
CA LEU A 732 -7.90 9.43 14.05
C LEU A 732 -7.04 9.25 15.31
N HIS A 733 -5.71 9.29 15.19
CA HIS A 733 -4.78 9.12 16.32
C HIS A 733 -4.79 10.28 17.33
N ASN A 734 -5.38 11.42 16.99
CA ASN A 734 -5.51 12.57 17.89
C ASN A 734 -6.81 12.54 18.70
N LEU A 735 -7.76 11.67 18.33
CA LEU A 735 -9.07 11.64 18.96
C LEU A 735 -9.03 10.81 20.24
N GLU A 736 -9.55 11.37 21.33
CA GLU A 736 -9.56 10.76 22.68
C GLU A 736 -10.74 9.78 22.87
N PHE A 737 -10.94 8.87 21.91
CA PHE A 737 -11.76 7.67 22.11
C PHE A 737 -10.96 6.47 21.63
N TYR A 738 -11.09 5.35 22.33
CA TYR A 738 -10.32 4.16 22.05
C TYR A 738 -10.70 3.61 20.67
N SER A 739 -9.88 3.98 19.68
CA SER A 739 -10.14 3.74 18.26
C SER A 739 -9.48 2.44 17.80
N LEU A 740 -10.00 1.91 16.70
CA LEU A 740 -9.39 0.83 15.95
C LEU A 740 -7.93 1.21 15.65
N ALA A 741 -6.97 0.47 16.22
CA ALA A 741 -5.57 0.63 15.89
C ALA A 741 -5.35 0.09 14.47
N MET A 742 -4.67 0.85 13.61
CA MET A 742 -4.46 0.47 12.21
C MET A 742 -3.08 0.90 11.74
N SER A 743 -2.46 0.05 10.94
CA SER A 743 -1.18 0.30 10.26
C SER A 743 -1.16 -0.38 8.90
N GLY A 744 -0.30 0.09 7.99
CA GLY A 744 -0.10 -0.53 6.68
C GLY A 744 -0.43 0.41 5.53
N ARG A 745 -1.26 0.02 4.57
CA ARG A 745 -1.70 0.87 3.45
C ARG A 745 -2.98 0.35 2.83
N LEU A 746 -3.93 1.24 2.55
CA LEU A 746 -5.08 0.95 1.70
C LEU A 746 -4.87 1.63 0.36
N MET A 747 -5.01 0.87 -0.73
CA MET A 747 -4.68 1.34 -2.08
C MET A 747 -5.94 1.55 -2.93
N THR A 748 -6.95 0.71 -2.74
CA THR A 748 -8.17 0.75 -3.55
C THR A 748 -9.34 0.08 -2.82
N PHE A 749 -10.56 0.28 -3.31
CA PHE A 749 -11.77 -0.28 -2.74
C PHE A 749 -12.82 -0.56 -3.81
N ALA A 750 -13.80 -1.41 -3.48
CA ALA A 750 -14.98 -1.64 -4.29
C ALA A 750 -16.22 -1.80 -3.41
N ASP A 751 -17.28 -1.07 -3.79
CA ASP A 751 -18.60 -1.16 -3.16
C ASP A 751 -19.44 -2.26 -3.82
N VAL A 752 -19.84 -3.25 -3.01
CA VAL A 752 -20.75 -4.32 -3.40
C VAL A 752 -22.15 -3.96 -2.92
N PRO A 753 -23.15 -3.83 -3.82
CA PRO A 753 -24.52 -3.52 -3.42
C PRO A 753 -25.05 -4.47 -2.34
N GLY A 754 -25.52 -3.91 -1.22
CA GLY A 754 -26.09 -4.70 -0.12
C GLY A 754 -25.08 -5.48 0.74
N SER A 755 -23.77 -5.20 0.62
CA SER A 755 -22.69 -5.84 1.39
C SER A 755 -21.67 -4.80 1.88
N ALA A 756 -20.79 -5.22 2.80
CA ALA A 756 -19.63 -4.44 3.20
C ALA A 756 -18.67 -4.21 2.01
N ARG A 757 -17.98 -3.06 2.05
CA ARG A 757 -16.93 -2.64 1.11
C ARG A 757 -15.74 -3.61 1.16
N TRP A 758 -15.18 -3.90 -0.01
CA TRP A 758 -13.94 -4.66 -0.16
C TRP A 758 -12.76 -3.72 -0.39
N PHE A 759 -11.59 -4.11 0.05
CA PHE A 759 -10.38 -3.29 -0.06
C PHE A 759 -9.20 -4.08 -0.65
N GLY A 760 -8.35 -3.36 -1.38
CA GLY A 760 -7.03 -3.81 -1.79
C GLY A 760 -5.98 -3.02 -1.02
N GLY A 761 -5.08 -3.71 -0.33
CA GLY A 761 -4.12 -3.06 0.56
C GLY A 761 -3.28 -4.07 1.33
N SER A 762 -2.51 -3.60 2.30
CA SER A 762 -1.91 -4.45 3.33
C SER A 762 -2.10 -3.74 4.64
N VAL A 763 -3.04 -4.21 5.46
CA VAL A 763 -3.40 -3.55 6.72
C VAL A 763 -3.34 -4.56 7.84
N SER A 764 -2.73 -4.15 8.96
CA SER A 764 -2.93 -4.78 10.25
C SER A 764 -3.82 -3.88 11.10
N SER A 765 -4.73 -4.48 11.87
CA SER A 765 -5.60 -3.72 12.74
C SER A 765 -5.90 -4.44 14.04
N GLY A 766 -6.05 -3.68 15.12
CA GLY A 766 -6.47 -4.15 16.44
C GLY A 766 -7.71 -3.40 16.92
N ALA A 767 -8.61 -4.09 17.61
CA ALA A 767 -9.88 -3.56 18.09
C ALA A 767 -9.71 -2.37 19.05
N LEU A 768 -8.67 -2.41 19.88
CA LEU A 768 -8.38 -1.40 20.89
C LEU A 768 -6.94 -0.88 20.73
N LEU A 769 -6.79 0.43 20.56
CA LEU A 769 -5.51 1.10 20.71
C LEU A 769 -5.18 1.25 22.21
N ALA A 770 -4.23 0.46 22.69
CA ALA A 770 -3.81 0.41 24.08
C ALA A 770 -2.33 0.01 24.15
N SER A 771 -1.46 0.94 24.56
CA SER A 771 -0.03 0.65 24.66
C SER A 771 0.31 0.05 26.01
N GLY A 772 0.77 -1.19 25.99
CA GLY A 772 1.34 -1.91 27.13
C GLY A 772 0.34 -2.45 28.16
N SER A 773 -0.87 -1.89 28.27
CA SER A 773 -1.88 -2.38 29.21
C SER A 773 -3.31 -2.15 28.74
N ALA A 774 -4.21 -3.09 29.03
CA ALA A 774 -5.64 -2.98 28.76
C ALA A 774 -6.47 -3.65 29.86
N GLU A 775 -7.63 -3.09 30.17
CA GLU A 775 -8.62 -3.62 31.10
C GLU A 775 -9.63 -4.50 30.34
N LEU A 776 -10.05 -5.60 30.95
CA LEU A 776 -11.09 -6.49 30.46
C LEU A 776 -12.35 -6.26 31.30
N GLN A 777 -13.39 -5.74 30.67
CA GLN A 777 -14.70 -5.62 31.28
C GLN A 777 -15.50 -6.90 31.07
N SER A 778 -16.12 -7.38 32.14
CA SER A 778 -17.05 -8.51 32.13
C SER A 778 -18.48 -7.99 32.30
N GLY A 779 -19.18 -7.75 31.20
CA GLY A 779 -20.62 -7.46 31.16
C GLY A 779 -21.42 -8.61 30.54
N ASP A 780 -22.50 -8.29 29.81
CA ASP A 780 -23.23 -9.26 28.98
C ASP A 780 -22.33 -9.83 27.85
N GLN A 781 -21.30 -9.07 27.45
CA GLN A 781 -20.22 -9.48 26.57
C GLN A 781 -18.86 -9.05 27.14
N LEU A 782 -17.80 -9.74 26.74
CA LEU A 782 -16.42 -9.36 27.06
C LEU A 782 -15.99 -8.19 26.17
N GLU A 783 -15.47 -7.14 26.79
CA GLU A 783 -14.98 -5.95 26.09
C GLU A 783 -13.62 -5.51 26.66
N LEU A 784 -12.80 -4.89 25.81
CA LEU A 784 -11.51 -4.35 26.20
C LEU A 784 -11.58 -2.83 26.27
N GLU A 785 -11.00 -2.25 27.32
CA GLU A 785 -10.88 -0.80 27.51
C GLU A 785 -9.41 -0.44 27.77
N ALA A 786 -8.95 0.72 27.30
CA ALA A 786 -7.61 1.18 27.63
C ALA A 786 -7.61 2.04 28.89
N PHE A 787 -6.46 2.15 29.55
CA PHE A 787 -6.29 3.11 30.64
C PHE A 787 -6.15 4.53 30.07
N PRO A 788 -6.56 5.58 30.82
CA PRO A 788 -6.47 6.98 30.38
C PRO A 788 -5.03 7.52 30.43
N VAL A 789 -4.09 6.87 29.74
CA VAL A 789 -2.67 7.22 29.71
C VAL A 789 -2.03 6.98 28.35
N LYS A 790 -1.10 7.86 27.95
CA LYS A 790 -0.28 7.69 26.74
C LYS A 790 1.10 7.14 27.11
N ILE A 791 1.31 5.84 26.85
CA ILE A 791 2.57 5.13 27.09
C ILE A 791 3.35 5.05 25.77
N LYS A 792 4.66 5.30 25.82
CA LYS A 792 5.58 5.20 24.68
C LYS A 792 6.74 4.27 25.01
N ALA A 793 7.14 3.43 24.06
CA ALA A 793 8.34 2.60 24.21
C ALA A 793 9.61 3.48 24.24
N GLN A 794 10.54 3.18 25.15
CA GLN A 794 11.87 3.81 25.15
C GLN A 794 12.82 3.01 24.26
N ARG A 795 13.44 3.66 23.26
CA ARG A 795 14.50 3.06 22.44
C ARG A 795 15.83 3.13 23.21
N GLN A 796 16.48 1.98 23.42
CA GLN A 796 17.80 1.93 24.05
C GLN A 796 18.84 2.71 23.22
N ALA A 797 19.63 3.55 23.89
CA ALA A 797 20.79 4.20 23.29
C ALA A 797 21.88 3.15 22.96
N SER A 798 22.46 3.26 21.78
CA SER A 798 23.39 2.29 21.14
C SER A 798 24.78 2.12 21.79
N LEU A 799 24.96 2.55 23.05
CA LEU A 799 26.25 2.50 23.76
C LEU A 799 26.13 1.69 25.06
N ARG A 800 26.04 0.36 24.95
CA ARG A 800 26.37 -0.56 26.07
C ARG A 800 27.71 -1.24 25.84
N LYS A 801 28.47 -1.37 26.93
CA LYS A 801 29.71 -2.16 27.03
C LYS A 801 29.32 -3.65 26.85
N ARG A 802 29.98 -4.35 25.93
CA ARG A 802 29.75 -5.75 25.47
C ARG A 802 29.64 -6.87 26.53
N ALA A 803 29.74 -6.57 27.82
CA ALA A 803 29.90 -7.55 28.89
C ALA A 803 28.58 -7.98 29.60
N ILE A 804 27.40 -7.61 29.08
CA ILE A 804 26.09 -7.88 29.74
C ILE A 804 25.17 -8.77 28.85
N VAL A 805 25.72 -9.60 27.95
CA VAL A 805 24.91 -10.18 26.84
C VAL A 805 24.54 -11.67 26.96
N ASP A 806 25.07 -12.46 27.89
CA ASP A 806 24.66 -13.88 27.98
C ASP A 806 23.56 -14.11 29.03
N GLY A 807 22.33 -14.37 28.56
CA GLY A 807 21.27 -15.05 29.32
C GLY A 807 20.06 -14.23 29.79
N GLN A 808 20.07 -12.89 29.66
CA GLN A 808 18.96 -12.05 30.13
C GLN A 808 18.23 -11.37 28.96
N ASN A 809 16.97 -11.75 28.73
CA ASN A 809 16.13 -11.17 27.67
C ASN A 809 15.62 -9.76 28.09
N LEU A 810 16.55 -8.81 28.26
CA LEU A 810 16.33 -7.40 28.61
C LEU A 810 15.99 -6.52 27.39
N ASN A 811 15.55 -7.14 26.29
CA ASN A 811 15.12 -6.47 25.06
C ASN A 811 13.62 -6.12 25.05
N THR A 812 12.87 -6.45 26.11
CA THR A 812 11.44 -6.18 26.19
C THR A 812 11.16 -4.74 26.61
N THR A 813 10.43 -4.02 25.77
CA THR A 813 9.96 -2.64 26.00
C THR A 813 8.49 -2.67 26.44
N GLY A 814 7.97 -1.58 27.01
CA GLY A 814 6.57 -1.50 27.41
C GLY A 814 6.31 -1.90 28.86
N VAL A 815 5.05 -2.21 29.19
CA VAL A 815 4.62 -2.52 30.56
C VAL A 815 4.77 -4.02 30.80
N ARG A 816 5.49 -4.40 31.87
CA ARG A 816 5.77 -5.80 32.18
C ARG A 816 4.86 -6.37 33.27
N THR A 817 4.42 -5.54 34.21
CA THR A 817 3.60 -5.94 35.34
C THR A 817 2.74 -4.78 35.83
N GLY A 818 1.73 -5.09 36.65
CA GLY A 818 0.87 -4.11 37.28
C GLY A 818 0.15 -4.65 38.50
N THR A 819 -0.47 -3.76 39.27
CA THR A 819 -1.32 -4.12 40.41
C THR A 819 -2.37 -3.06 40.69
N PHE A 820 -3.54 -3.50 41.18
CA PHE A 820 -4.57 -2.62 41.74
C PHE A 820 -4.40 -2.55 43.26
N TYR A 821 -4.47 -1.36 43.83
CA TYR A 821 -4.37 -1.16 45.27
C TYR A 821 -5.53 -0.32 45.80
N LYS A 822 -6.42 -0.98 46.57
CA LYS A 822 -7.65 -0.37 47.12
C LYS A 822 -7.72 -0.34 48.65
N GLU A 823 -6.66 -0.73 49.35
CA GLU A 823 -6.64 -0.71 50.81
C GLU A 823 -6.47 0.71 51.36
N ASN A 824 -6.80 0.90 52.64
CA ASN A 824 -6.60 2.17 53.37
C ASN A 824 -7.24 3.39 52.68
N GLY A 825 -8.36 3.19 51.98
CA GLY A 825 -9.10 4.26 51.29
C GLY A 825 -8.45 4.75 50.00
N MET A 826 -7.41 4.07 49.49
CA MET A 826 -6.81 4.37 48.20
C MET A 826 -7.55 3.69 47.04
N ASN A 827 -7.34 4.16 45.83
CA ASN A 827 -7.77 3.52 44.59
C ASN A 827 -6.70 3.76 43.52
N LYS A 828 -5.59 3.03 43.61
CA LYS A 828 -4.41 3.24 42.76
C LYS A 828 -4.26 2.08 41.78
N THR A 829 -4.01 2.40 40.52
CA THR A 829 -3.54 1.42 39.51
C THR A 829 -2.07 1.69 39.25
N ILE A 830 -1.21 0.68 39.43
CA ILE A 830 0.24 0.83 39.33
C ILE A 830 0.72 -0.05 38.18
N LEU A 831 1.43 0.54 37.22
CA LEU A 831 2.01 -0.16 36.06
C LEU A 831 3.52 0.01 36.07
N ALA A 832 4.27 -1.05 35.78
CA ALA A 832 5.73 -1.03 35.81
C ALA A 832 6.36 -1.83 34.66
N GLY A 833 7.48 -1.35 34.13
CA GLY A 833 8.15 -1.96 32.98
C GLY A 833 9.38 -1.18 32.52
N HIS A 834 9.52 -1.05 31.20
CA HIS A 834 10.50 -0.19 30.55
C HIS A 834 9.83 0.67 29.48
N PHE A 835 9.38 1.86 29.88
CA PHE A 835 8.58 2.76 29.06
C PHE A 835 8.70 4.21 29.53
N ALA A 836 8.27 5.14 28.69
CA ALA A 836 8.05 6.53 29.04
C ALA A 836 6.55 6.86 28.97
N ALA A 837 6.07 7.74 29.83
CA ALA A 837 4.71 8.26 29.81
C ALA A 837 4.71 9.75 30.16
N THR A 838 3.63 10.43 29.82
CA THR A 838 3.41 11.83 30.24
C THR A 838 2.36 11.85 31.34
N GLY A 839 2.76 12.32 32.53
CA GLY A 839 1.88 12.47 33.69
C GLY A 839 1.13 13.80 33.71
N ALA A 840 0.43 14.04 34.82
CA ALA A 840 -0.17 15.34 35.11
C ALA A 840 0.89 16.46 35.06
N ASP A 841 0.48 17.66 34.66
CA ASP A 841 1.36 18.83 34.54
C ASP A 841 2.56 18.65 33.56
N ASN A 842 2.42 17.79 32.55
CA ASN A 842 3.47 17.42 31.59
C ASN A 842 4.74 16.82 32.22
N GLN A 843 4.61 16.19 33.39
CA GLN A 843 5.74 15.49 34.01
C GLN A 843 6.18 14.29 33.17
N ASN A 844 7.50 14.15 32.97
CA ASN A 844 8.08 13.00 32.30
C ASN A 844 8.12 11.82 33.30
N ILE A 845 7.37 10.78 33.01
CA ILE A 845 7.33 9.56 33.82
C ILE A 845 8.16 8.49 33.13
N THR A 846 9.03 7.83 33.88
CA THR A 846 9.82 6.70 33.38
C THR A 846 9.55 5.45 34.19
N ASN A 847 9.28 4.35 33.47
CA ASN A 847 9.26 2.97 33.93
C ASN A 847 8.20 2.54 34.98
N VAL A 848 7.73 3.43 35.87
CA VAL A 848 6.64 3.16 36.83
C VAL A 848 5.62 4.30 36.81
N LEU A 849 4.37 3.92 36.58
CA LEU A 849 3.20 4.80 36.46
C LEU A 849 2.19 4.46 37.56
N ILE A 850 1.52 5.49 38.08
CA ILE A 850 0.47 5.39 39.08
C ILE A 850 -0.73 6.21 38.61
N ILE A 851 -1.89 5.57 38.47
CA ILE A 851 -3.17 6.21 38.15
C ILE A 851 -4.00 6.27 39.43
N ASP A 852 -4.41 7.46 39.85
CA ASP A 852 -5.22 7.67 41.04
C ASP A 852 -6.70 7.84 40.71
N GLY A 853 -7.46 6.75 40.86
CA GLY A 853 -8.91 6.75 40.63
C GLY A 853 -9.70 7.58 41.65
N ASN A 854 -9.11 7.97 42.80
CA ASN A 854 -9.76 8.91 43.72
C ASN A 854 -9.56 10.38 43.32
N ASP A 855 -8.60 10.66 42.44
CA ASP A 855 -8.27 12.01 41.95
C ASP A 855 -8.53 12.11 40.44
N SER A 856 -9.70 11.67 40.00
CA SER A 856 -10.14 11.71 38.58
C SER A 856 -9.12 11.10 37.61
N ASP A 857 -8.59 9.93 37.94
CA ASP A 857 -7.56 9.20 37.19
C ASP A 857 -6.26 10.00 36.96
N LYS A 858 -5.90 10.89 37.91
CA LYS A 858 -4.65 11.63 37.84
C LYS A 858 -3.45 10.69 37.72
N VAL A 859 -2.64 10.95 36.71
CA VAL A 859 -1.46 10.16 36.36
C VAL A 859 -0.20 10.76 37.00
N THR A 860 0.47 9.99 37.85
CA THR A 860 1.78 10.29 38.45
C THR A 860 2.73 9.10 38.29
N GLY A 861 3.98 9.20 38.74
CA GLY A 861 4.92 8.09 38.61
C GLY A 861 6.35 8.45 39.01
N PHE A 862 7.29 7.59 38.61
CA PHE A 862 8.71 7.85 38.81
C PHE A 862 9.22 8.81 37.73
N ASN A 863 10.08 9.73 38.15
CA ASN A 863 10.67 10.82 37.39
C ASN A 863 12.20 10.59 37.28
N ASP A 864 12.96 11.63 36.92
CA ASP A 864 14.39 11.55 36.57
C ASP A 864 15.33 11.18 37.74
N GLU A 865 14.79 10.96 38.95
CA GLU A 865 15.50 10.50 40.15
C GLU A 865 16.13 9.10 39.99
N LEU A 866 15.61 8.28 39.08
CA LEU A 866 16.16 6.97 38.73
C LEU A 866 16.67 6.97 37.28
N ASP A 867 17.62 6.09 36.96
CA ASP A 867 18.12 5.98 35.58
C ASP A 867 16.96 5.53 34.67
N ALA A 868 16.68 6.31 33.62
CA ALA A 868 15.66 6.02 32.63
C ALA A 868 15.85 4.65 31.96
N ASN A 869 17.08 4.13 31.88
CA ASN A 869 17.39 2.79 31.37
C ASN A 869 17.05 1.65 32.34
N SER A 870 16.49 1.94 33.52
CA SER A 870 16.01 0.93 34.45
C SER A 870 14.84 0.15 33.83
N THR A 871 14.71 -1.12 34.20
CA THR A 871 13.59 -1.97 33.79
C THR A 871 12.99 -2.61 35.02
N PHE A 872 11.72 -2.37 35.28
CA PHE A 872 11.00 -2.95 36.42
C PHE A 872 10.30 -4.24 35.99
N ALA A 873 10.50 -5.29 36.79
CA ALA A 873 10.00 -6.64 36.55
C ALA A 873 8.79 -6.99 37.42
N THR A 874 8.74 -6.43 38.63
CA THR A 874 7.81 -6.81 39.69
C THR A 874 7.46 -5.61 40.56
N VAL A 875 6.21 -5.57 41.02
CA VAL A 875 5.72 -4.60 41.99
C VAL A 875 4.91 -5.30 43.06
N ALA A 876 5.00 -4.81 44.29
CA ALA A 876 4.13 -5.25 45.37
C ALA A 876 3.88 -4.09 46.34
N VAL A 877 2.70 -4.05 46.94
CA VAL A 877 2.33 -3.02 47.91
C VAL A 877 2.13 -3.68 49.28
N MET A 878 2.71 -3.10 50.31
CA MET A 878 2.48 -3.47 51.71
C MET A 878 2.44 -2.19 52.55
N ASN A 879 1.41 -2.02 53.38
CA ASN A 879 1.26 -0.88 54.29
C ASN A 879 1.45 0.49 53.60
N ASN A 880 0.79 0.72 52.45
CA ASN A 880 0.88 1.93 51.62
C ASN A 880 2.24 2.19 50.94
N ILE A 881 3.22 1.30 51.11
CA ILE A 881 4.52 1.40 50.46
C ILE A 881 4.56 0.47 49.25
N LEU A 882 4.81 1.05 48.08
CA LEU A 882 5.12 0.34 46.85
C LEU A 882 6.59 -0.07 46.84
N TYR A 883 6.83 -1.37 46.76
CA TYR A 883 8.13 -1.95 46.48
C TYR A 883 8.20 -2.32 45.01
N ALA A 884 9.12 -1.72 44.28
CA ALA A 884 9.29 -1.93 42.84
C ALA A 884 10.71 -2.48 42.57
N GLY A 885 10.78 -3.62 41.89
CA GLY A 885 12.02 -4.36 41.67
C GLY A 885 12.27 -4.67 40.20
N GLY A 886 13.55 -4.80 39.83
CA GLY A 886 13.98 -5.11 38.46
C GLY A 886 15.49 -4.95 38.28
N VAL A 887 15.90 -4.59 37.06
CA VAL A 887 17.22 -4.03 36.79
C VAL A 887 17.14 -2.53 37.04
N VAL A 888 17.27 -2.15 38.31
CA VAL A 888 17.07 -0.77 38.77
C VAL A 888 18.39 -0.19 39.23
N SER A 889 18.70 1.01 38.77
CA SER A 889 19.84 1.80 39.26
C SER A 889 19.49 3.28 39.35
N GLY A 890 20.03 3.95 40.36
CA GLY A 890 19.82 5.38 40.56
C GLY A 890 20.48 5.87 41.84
N GLN A 891 20.30 7.16 42.12
CA GLN A 891 20.77 7.78 43.35
C GLN A 891 19.65 8.61 43.98
N LEU A 892 19.19 8.19 45.16
CA LEU A 892 18.13 8.86 45.89
C LEU A 892 18.72 9.53 47.13
N ARG A 893 18.59 10.86 47.25
CA ARG A 893 19.02 11.65 48.44
C ARG A 893 20.45 11.31 48.92
N ASN A 894 21.37 11.10 47.97
CA ASN A 894 22.79 10.68 48.10
C ASN A 894 23.05 9.18 48.27
N ASP A 895 22.03 8.35 48.51
CA ASP A 895 22.19 6.90 48.63
C ASP A 895 22.02 6.22 47.27
N ARG A 896 22.92 5.27 46.97
CA ARG A 896 22.82 4.43 45.78
C ARG A 896 21.76 3.36 45.99
N VAL A 897 20.81 3.26 45.05
CA VAL A 897 19.85 2.16 44.99
C VAL A 897 20.20 1.18 43.89
N ALA A 898 19.93 -0.11 44.13
CA ALA A 898 20.16 -1.18 43.17
C ALA A 898 19.15 -2.30 43.36
N GLY A 899 18.47 -2.68 42.28
CA GLY A 899 17.56 -3.82 42.21
C GLY A 899 16.14 -3.59 42.75
N VAL A 900 15.98 -2.87 43.87
CA VAL A 900 14.67 -2.57 44.49
C VAL A 900 14.61 -1.15 45.05
N VAL A 901 13.44 -0.52 44.98
CA VAL A 901 13.13 0.78 45.60
C VAL A 901 11.82 0.72 46.36
N ALA A 902 11.68 1.60 47.36
CA ALA A 902 10.47 1.76 48.17
C ALA A 902 9.87 3.16 47.99
N TYR A 903 8.56 3.23 47.73
CA TYR A 903 7.85 4.47 47.41
C TYR A 903 6.56 4.59 48.22
N ASP A 904 6.36 5.74 48.85
CA ASP A 904 5.19 6.04 49.68
C ASP A 904 4.02 6.51 48.80
N LEU A 905 3.00 5.67 48.63
CA LEU A 905 1.84 5.96 47.79
C LEU A 905 0.92 7.04 48.37
N THR A 906 0.99 7.29 49.69
CA THR A 906 0.22 8.34 50.34
C THR A 906 0.82 9.72 50.12
N LYS A 907 2.15 9.82 50.08
CA LYS A 907 2.86 11.08 49.89
C LYS A 907 3.31 11.34 48.45
N ASN A 908 3.25 10.32 47.59
CA ASN A 908 3.82 10.35 46.24
C ASN A 908 5.32 10.74 46.25
N GLU A 909 6.10 10.15 47.17
CA GLU A 909 7.56 10.35 47.23
C GLU A 909 8.29 9.04 47.57
N PHE A 910 9.56 8.93 47.17
CA PHE A 910 10.42 7.86 47.65
C PHE A 910 10.57 7.92 49.18
N THR A 911 10.50 6.77 49.84
CA THR A 911 10.62 6.71 51.31
C THR A 911 11.99 7.25 51.77
N PRO A 912 12.07 7.94 52.92
CA PRO A 912 13.34 8.43 53.45
C PRO A 912 14.37 7.32 53.73
N VAL A 913 13.89 6.11 54.03
CA VAL A 913 14.71 4.92 54.21
C VAL A 913 14.46 3.99 53.04
N GLN A 914 15.44 3.84 52.17
CA GLN A 914 15.44 2.87 51.08
C GLN A 914 16.03 1.53 51.54
N PRO A 915 15.60 0.39 50.97
CA PRO A 915 16.30 -0.87 51.18
C PRO A 915 17.77 -0.72 50.73
N PRO A 916 18.76 -1.11 51.58
CA PRO A 916 20.17 -1.09 51.18
C PRO A 916 20.38 -1.85 49.85
N PRO A 917 21.25 -1.36 48.95
CA PRO A 917 21.36 -1.85 47.58
C PRO A 917 21.77 -3.32 47.52
N LEU A 918 21.14 -4.07 46.62
CA LEU A 918 21.53 -5.43 46.27
C LEU A 918 22.85 -5.42 45.49
N GLN A 919 23.72 -6.39 45.72
CA GLN A 919 25.05 -6.49 45.12
C GLN A 919 25.28 -7.83 44.44
N GLY A 920 26.12 -7.85 43.41
CA GLY A 920 26.43 -9.01 42.58
C GLY A 920 26.72 -8.61 41.14
N ILE A 921 26.92 -9.61 40.27
CA ILE A 921 27.01 -9.41 38.82
C ILE A 921 25.58 -9.39 38.26
N ASN A 922 25.22 -8.35 37.50
CA ASN A 922 23.92 -8.18 36.85
C ASN A 922 22.72 -8.31 37.80
N VAL A 923 22.75 -7.52 38.88
CA VAL A 923 21.70 -7.49 39.91
C VAL A 923 20.33 -7.26 39.29
N THR A 924 19.44 -8.24 39.47
CA THR A 924 18.07 -8.20 38.97
C THR A 924 17.11 -8.72 40.03
N VAL A 925 15.99 -8.05 40.25
CA VAL A 925 14.89 -8.55 41.07
C VAL A 925 13.74 -8.96 40.15
N ASN A 926 13.38 -10.24 40.15
CA ASN A 926 12.33 -10.77 39.28
C ASN A 926 10.99 -10.94 40.02
N ALA A 927 11.01 -11.09 41.34
CA ALA A 927 9.80 -11.30 42.13
C ALA A 927 9.87 -10.63 43.51
N ILE A 928 8.77 -10.02 43.94
CA ILE A 928 8.57 -9.48 45.30
C ILE A 928 7.28 -10.07 45.84
N ALA A 929 7.35 -10.72 47.00
CA ALA A 929 6.22 -11.40 47.63
C ALA A 929 6.05 -10.97 49.09
N PRO A 930 5.15 -10.02 49.38
CA PRO A 930 4.68 -9.73 50.74
C PRO A 930 4.19 -11.00 51.43
N ARG A 931 4.66 -11.28 52.65
CA ARG A 931 4.18 -12.43 53.41
C ARG A 931 2.79 -12.14 53.98
N PRO A 932 1.79 -13.01 53.78
CA PRO A 932 0.48 -12.85 54.41
C PRO A 932 0.58 -12.74 55.93
N LYS A 933 -0.14 -11.78 56.52
CA LYS A 933 -0.22 -11.53 57.97
C LYS A 933 1.14 -11.29 58.66
N SER A 934 2.15 -10.80 57.93
CA SER A 934 3.46 -10.41 58.48
C SER A 934 3.90 -9.04 57.91
N ASN A 935 4.91 -8.44 58.56
CA ASN A 935 5.64 -7.26 58.10
C ASN A 935 6.91 -7.62 57.29
N ASP A 936 6.98 -8.85 56.78
CA ASP A 936 8.12 -9.36 56.03
C ASP A 936 7.81 -9.41 54.53
N ILE A 937 8.75 -8.93 53.71
CA ILE A 937 8.68 -8.99 52.25
C ILE A 937 9.83 -9.85 51.75
N PHE A 938 9.51 -10.84 50.92
CA PHE A 938 10.51 -11.70 50.30
C PHE A 938 10.84 -11.16 48.91
N ILE A 939 12.13 -10.98 48.64
CA ILE A 939 12.64 -10.40 47.40
C ILE A 939 13.51 -11.45 46.74
N GLY A 940 13.14 -11.86 45.52
CA GLY A 940 13.78 -12.92 44.76
C GLY A 940 14.35 -12.41 43.43
N GLY A 941 15.54 -12.88 43.06
CA GLY A 941 16.15 -12.58 41.78
C GLY A 941 17.56 -13.12 41.62
N GLN A 942 18.41 -12.38 40.92
CA GLN A 942 19.83 -12.66 40.74
C GLN A 942 20.66 -11.61 41.48
N PHE A 943 21.15 -11.96 42.66
CA PHE A 943 22.06 -11.15 43.49
C PHE A 943 22.77 -12.04 44.51
N GLN A 944 23.85 -11.53 45.11
CA GLN A 944 24.71 -12.25 46.05
C GLN A 944 24.61 -11.74 47.50
N SER A 945 24.32 -10.45 47.68
CA SER A 945 24.15 -9.83 49.00
C SER A 945 23.20 -8.63 48.94
N ALA A 946 22.69 -8.23 50.11
CA ALA A 946 21.89 -7.03 50.33
C ALA A 946 22.63 -6.10 51.29
N GLY A 947 23.28 -5.07 50.76
CA GLY A 947 24.27 -4.30 51.51
C GLY A 947 25.40 -5.20 52.04
N ALA A 948 25.62 -5.20 53.36
CA ALA A 948 26.61 -6.04 54.01
C ALA A 948 26.12 -7.46 54.35
N LEU A 949 24.82 -7.75 54.19
CA LEU A 949 24.25 -9.05 54.51
C LEU A 949 24.39 -10.02 53.32
N SER A 950 25.07 -11.15 53.52
CA SER A 950 25.07 -12.22 52.51
C SER A 950 23.71 -12.91 52.48
N CYS A 951 22.96 -12.71 51.40
CA CYS A 951 21.72 -13.43 51.09
C CYS A 951 21.64 -13.51 49.57
N ALA A 952 21.94 -14.70 49.02
CA ALA A 952 21.92 -14.94 47.58
C ALA A 952 20.53 -15.40 47.16
N ALA A 953 20.11 -15.00 45.96
CA ALA A 953 18.85 -15.37 45.31
C ALA A 953 17.55 -14.90 46.00
N VAL A 954 17.40 -15.07 47.33
CA VAL A 954 16.26 -14.56 48.12
C VAL A 954 16.74 -13.86 49.39
N CYS A 955 16.25 -12.63 49.61
CA CYS A 955 16.41 -11.89 50.86
C CYS A 955 15.05 -11.51 51.44
N MET A 956 14.98 -11.35 52.76
CA MET A 956 13.78 -10.90 53.46
C MET A 956 13.96 -9.46 53.95
N TRP A 957 13.09 -8.55 53.56
CA TRP A 957 13.03 -7.19 54.06
C TRP A 957 11.95 -7.07 55.14
N ASN A 958 12.34 -6.73 56.37
CA ASN A 958 11.38 -6.47 57.44
C ASN A 958 11.03 -4.97 57.45
N THR A 959 9.77 -4.65 57.17
CA THR A 959 9.31 -3.26 56.99
C THR A 959 9.18 -2.50 58.31
N GLU A 960 9.08 -3.20 59.44
CA GLU A 960 8.98 -2.59 60.77
C GLU A 960 10.35 -2.10 61.26
N ARG A 961 11.40 -2.89 61.03
CA ARG A 961 12.77 -2.59 61.45
C ARG A 961 13.62 -1.92 60.37
N ASN A 962 13.13 -1.84 59.14
CA ASN A 962 13.87 -1.37 57.96
C ASN A 962 15.23 -2.06 57.81
N GLN A 963 15.24 -3.39 57.91
CA GLN A 963 16.47 -4.18 57.83
C GLN A 963 16.30 -5.43 56.98
N TRP A 964 17.38 -5.79 56.28
CA TRP A 964 17.50 -7.08 55.61
C TRP A 964 17.74 -8.20 56.62
N ASN A 965 17.06 -9.32 56.43
CA ASN A 965 17.26 -10.59 57.11
C ASN A 965 17.48 -11.70 56.06
N GLN A 966 18.17 -12.77 56.46
CA GLN A 966 18.31 -13.96 55.62
C GLN A 966 16.99 -14.74 55.58
N ALA A 967 16.52 -15.08 54.39
CA ALA A 967 15.47 -16.07 54.20
C ALA A 967 16.12 -17.46 54.25
N GLY A 968 16.30 -18.05 55.44
CA GLY A 968 17.01 -19.33 55.58
C GLY A 968 18.45 -19.31 55.04
N ASN A 969 19.06 -20.50 54.88
CA ASN A 969 20.43 -20.65 54.37
C ASN A 969 20.50 -21.61 53.18
N GLY A 970 21.52 -21.42 52.33
CA GLY A 970 21.97 -22.45 51.39
C GLY A 970 21.32 -22.45 50.00
N ILE A 971 20.68 -21.34 49.58
CA ILE A 971 20.18 -21.19 48.21
C ILE A 971 21.04 -20.22 47.40
N GLN A 972 21.22 -20.51 46.12
CA GLN A 972 21.91 -19.68 45.14
C GLN A 972 21.24 -19.84 43.77
N GLY A 973 21.57 -18.96 42.82
CA GLY A 973 21.06 -18.99 41.45
C GLY A 973 20.18 -17.79 41.12
N GLU A 974 19.26 -17.98 40.19
CA GLU A 974 18.31 -16.95 39.75
C GLU A 974 16.90 -17.40 40.08
N VAL A 975 16.18 -16.59 40.87
CA VAL A 975 14.75 -16.77 41.13
C VAL A 975 13.95 -16.04 40.06
N THR A 976 12.94 -16.69 39.51
CA THR A 976 12.02 -16.13 38.51
C THR A 976 10.65 -15.81 39.09
N SER A 977 10.20 -16.57 40.10
CA SER A 977 8.88 -16.38 40.73
C SER A 977 8.88 -16.74 42.22
N LEU A 978 8.03 -16.04 42.98
CA LEU A 978 7.75 -16.26 44.39
C LEU A 978 6.23 -16.30 44.61
N THR A 979 5.68 -17.39 45.14
CA THR A 979 4.22 -17.55 45.32
C THR A 979 3.90 -18.17 46.67
N TRP A 980 3.18 -17.44 47.53
CA TRP A 980 2.78 -17.96 48.84
C TRP A 980 1.68 -19.02 48.72
N ILE A 981 1.90 -20.19 49.34
CA ILE A 981 0.89 -21.21 49.61
C ILE A 981 0.49 -21.10 51.09
N GLY A 982 -0.54 -20.31 51.36
CA GLY A 982 -0.96 -19.99 52.73
C GLY A 982 0.01 -19.06 53.48
N ASP A 983 -0.13 -19.00 54.80
CA ASP A 983 0.57 -17.99 55.64
C ASP A 983 2.05 -18.32 55.94
N THR A 984 2.47 -19.57 55.69
CA THR A 984 3.77 -20.08 56.15
C THR A 984 4.65 -20.70 55.08
N LYS A 985 4.12 -21.14 53.95
CA LYS A 985 4.89 -21.80 52.89
C LYS A 985 4.99 -20.94 51.63
N LEU A 986 6.17 -20.84 51.05
CA LEU A 986 6.46 -20.06 49.85
C LEU A 986 7.02 -20.99 48.76
N LEU A 987 6.40 -21.02 47.59
CA LEU A 987 6.98 -21.61 46.38
C LEU A 987 8.01 -20.64 45.78
N ILE A 988 9.13 -21.19 45.36
CA ILE A 988 10.24 -20.47 44.75
C ILE A 988 10.62 -21.21 43.49
N ALA A 989 10.51 -20.54 42.34
CA ALA A 989 10.90 -21.10 41.05
C ALA A 989 12.07 -20.34 40.45
N GLY A 990 12.86 -21.01 39.61
CA GLY A 990 13.96 -20.42 38.88
C GLY A 990 15.00 -21.44 38.45
N ASN A 991 16.26 -21.01 38.34
CA ASN A 991 17.41 -21.89 38.20
C ASN A 991 18.19 -21.84 39.51
N LEU A 992 17.92 -22.81 40.40
CA LEU A 992 18.28 -22.74 41.81
C LEU A 992 19.25 -23.85 42.18
N THR A 993 20.09 -23.59 43.17
CA THR A 993 20.93 -24.59 43.81
C THR A 993 20.72 -24.50 45.31
N SER A 994 20.30 -25.60 45.93
CA SER A 994 20.17 -25.73 47.39
C SER A 994 21.21 -26.72 47.91
N GLY A 995 22.25 -26.22 48.56
CA GLY A 995 23.44 -27.02 48.90
C GLY A 995 24.15 -27.55 47.64
N ASN A 996 24.14 -28.87 47.43
CA ASN A 996 24.67 -29.53 46.21
C ASN A 996 23.58 -29.93 45.21
N ASN A 997 22.30 -29.71 45.54
CA ASN A 997 21.19 -30.11 44.68
C ASN A 997 20.78 -28.96 43.77
N HIS A 998 20.98 -29.12 42.47
CA HIS A 998 20.38 -28.25 41.45
C HIS A 998 18.89 -28.56 41.34
N THR A 999 18.05 -27.54 41.27
CA THR A 999 16.60 -27.68 41.11
C THR A 999 15.98 -26.43 40.49
N LYS A 1000 14.78 -26.59 39.97
CA LYS A 1000 14.02 -25.50 39.36
C LYS A 1000 12.91 -24.96 40.25
N ILE A 1001 12.45 -25.76 41.23
CA ILE A 1001 11.37 -25.38 42.14
C ILE A 1001 11.68 -25.89 43.55
N LEU A 1002 11.50 -25.01 44.54
CA LEU A 1002 11.65 -25.24 45.96
C LEU A 1002 10.41 -24.74 46.72
N THR A 1003 10.17 -25.31 47.89
CA THR A 1003 9.29 -24.71 48.91
C THR A 1003 10.14 -24.22 50.08
N PHE A 1004 9.83 -23.04 50.60
CA PHE A 1004 10.39 -22.49 51.83
C PHE A 1004 9.31 -22.45 52.92
N ASP A 1005 9.61 -23.00 54.10
CA ASP A 1005 8.74 -22.91 55.28
C ASP A 1005 9.27 -21.85 56.25
N SER A 1006 8.51 -20.78 56.41
CA SER A 1006 8.86 -19.64 57.26
C SER A 1006 8.83 -19.93 58.77
N THR A 1007 8.24 -21.05 59.21
CA THR A 1007 8.18 -21.39 60.64
C THR A 1007 9.50 -21.96 61.16
N ASN A 1008 10.27 -22.63 60.30
CA ASN A 1008 11.55 -23.26 60.63
C ASN A 1008 12.71 -22.79 59.74
N SER A 1009 12.43 -21.88 58.80
CA SER A 1009 13.37 -21.32 57.82
C SER A 1009 14.07 -22.38 56.97
N GLN A 1010 13.38 -23.47 56.61
CA GLN A 1010 13.92 -24.57 55.83
C GLN A 1010 13.42 -24.56 54.37
N TYR A 1011 14.30 -25.00 53.47
CA TYR A 1011 14.00 -25.25 52.07
C TYR A 1011 13.78 -26.74 51.83
N ALA A 1012 12.82 -27.08 50.98
CA ALA A 1012 12.58 -28.44 50.50
C ALA A 1012 12.43 -28.47 48.98
N VAL A 1013 13.03 -29.47 48.34
CA VAL A 1013 12.99 -29.65 46.88
C VAL A 1013 11.68 -30.32 46.48
N ILE A 1014 11.04 -29.80 45.43
CA ILE A 1014 9.89 -30.46 44.80
C ILE A 1014 10.38 -31.71 44.04
N PRO A 1015 9.80 -32.90 44.29
CA PRO A 1015 10.16 -34.11 43.56
C PRO A 1015 10.05 -33.94 42.03
N GLY A 1016 11.06 -34.41 41.30
CA GLY A 1016 11.09 -34.35 39.82
C GLY A 1016 11.26 -32.95 39.21
N ALA A 1017 11.31 -31.87 39.99
CA ALA A 1017 11.47 -30.53 39.46
C ALA A 1017 12.80 -30.32 38.70
N ASN A 1018 13.82 -31.12 39.01
CA ASN A 1018 15.11 -31.09 38.32
C ASN A 1018 14.99 -31.55 36.86
N ASP A 1019 14.05 -32.45 36.58
CA ASP A 1019 13.87 -33.14 35.30
C ASP A 1019 13.04 -32.34 34.27
N LEU A 1020 12.53 -31.17 34.65
CA LEU A 1020 11.86 -30.24 33.71
C LEU A 1020 12.80 -29.89 32.54
N LEU A 1021 12.28 -29.57 31.36
CA LEU A 1021 13.11 -29.45 30.15
C LEU A 1021 14.07 -28.25 30.16
N GLY A 1022 13.78 -27.21 30.94
CA GLY A 1022 14.63 -26.04 31.14
C GLY A 1022 14.14 -25.16 32.30
N PRO A 1023 14.65 -23.93 32.46
CA PRO A 1023 14.23 -23.02 33.54
C PRO A 1023 12.72 -22.76 33.53
N VAL A 1024 12.14 -22.52 34.71
CA VAL A 1024 10.73 -22.17 34.85
C VAL A 1024 10.58 -20.65 34.68
N THR A 1025 9.91 -20.22 33.62
CA THR A 1025 9.66 -18.80 33.32
C THR A 1025 8.31 -18.32 33.84
N ALA A 1026 7.33 -19.22 33.96
CA ALA A 1026 6.00 -18.91 34.49
C ALA A 1026 5.50 -20.04 35.41
N LEU A 1027 4.91 -19.67 36.54
CA LEU A 1027 4.37 -20.58 37.55
C LEU A 1027 3.07 -20.02 38.13
N THR A 1028 2.07 -20.88 38.31
CA THR A 1028 0.83 -20.55 39.04
C THR A 1028 0.33 -21.77 39.81
N ILE A 1029 -0.39 -21.55 40.90
CA ILE A 1029 -1.02 -22.64 41.67
C ILE A 1029 -2.17 -23.24 40.85
N ALA A 1030 -2.38 -24.55 40.94
CA ALA A 1030 -3.42 -25.26 40.18
C ALA A 1030 -4.69 -25.49 41.01
N ASN A 1031 -4.60 -25.35 42.33
CA ASN A 1031 -5.75 -25.52 43.21
C ASN A 1031 -5.63 -24.62 44.46
N ARG A 1032 -6.75 -24.50 45.18
CA ARG A 1032 -6.84 -23.66 46.39
C ARG A 1032 -5.89 -24.09 47.52
N ASN A 1033 -5.56 -25.37 47.61
CA ASN A 1033 -4.65 -25.89 48.63
C ASN A 1033 -3.18 -25.55 48.33
N GLY A 1034 -2.85 -25.23 47.07
CA GLY A 1034 -1.51 -24.94 46.59
C GLY A 1034 -0.54 -26.13 46.64
N ASP A 1035 -1.04 -27.35 46.84
CA ASP A 1035 -0.24 -28.58 46.72
C ASP A 1035 -0.08 -29.05 45.27
N GLN A 1036 -0.87 -28.48 44.35
CA GLN A 1036 -0.76 -28.66 42.91
C GLN A 1036 -0.46 -27.32 42.23
N PHE A 1037 0.35 -27.34 41.18
CA PHE A 1037 0.76 -26.13 40.46
C PHE A 1037 1.18 -26.42 39.03
N TRP A 1038 1.16 -25.38 38.20
CA TRP A 1038 1.60 -25.40 36.82
C TRP A 1038 2.98 -24.75 36.70
N ALA A 1039 3.80 -25.30 35.81
CA ALA A 1039 5.08 -24.71 35.42
C ALA A 1039 5.19 -24.71 33.90
N ALA A 1040 5.68 -23.60 33.36
CA ALA A 1040 5.99 -23.43 31.96
C ALA A 1040 7.38 -22.82 31.77
N GLY A 1041 7.98 -23.09 30.60
CA GLY A 1041 9.29 -22.59 30.24
C GLY A 1041 9.72 -23.06 28.86
N GLN A 1042 11.01 -22.87 28.56
CA GLN A 1042 11.63 -23.39 27.33
C GLN A 1042 12.71 -24.40 27.69
N GLY A 1043 12.81 -25.46 26.88
CA GLY A 1043 13.91 -26.41 26.91
C GLY A 1043 15.21 -25.81 26.40
N SER A 1044 16.33 -26.53 26.58
CA SER A 1044 17.65 -26.10 26.08
C SER A 1044 17.72 -25.96 24.55
N ASP A 1045 16.80 -26.59 23.83
CA ASP A 1045 16.63 -26.51 22.38
C ASP A 1045 15.67 -25.39 21.93
N GLY A 1046 15.12 -24.62 22.87
CA GLY A 1046 14.15 -23.56 22.62
C GLY A 1046 12.69 -24.03 22.50
N THR A 1047 12.40 -25.31 22.71
CA THR A 1047 11.03 -25.84 22.68
C THR A 1047 10.24 -25.41 23.93
N ALA A 1048 9.03 -24.89 23.75
CA ALA A 1048 8.18 -24.53 24.89
C ALA A 1048 7.62 -25.79 25.58
N TYR A 1049 7.50 -25.75 26.90
CA TYR A 1049 6.88 -26.80 27.69
C TYR A 1049 5.85 -26.24 28.67
N LEU A 1050 4.84 -27.04 28.96
CA LEU A 1050 3.83 -26.81 29.99
C LEU A 1050 3.60 -28.11 30.75
N GLN A 1051 3.71 -28.09 32.08
CA GLN A 1051 3.47 -29.28 32.91
C GLN A 1051 2.70 -28.91 34.20
N ARG A 1052 1.83 -29.81 34.65
CA ARG A 1052 1.18 -29.74 35.97
C ARG A 1052 1.87 -30.68 36.94
N PHE A 1053 2.14 -30.21 38.15
CA PHE A 1053 2.48 -31.05 39.28
C PHE A 1053 1.19 -31.44 40.03
N ASP A 1054 0.89 -32.73 40.12
CA ASP A 1054 -0.36 -33.25 40.71
C ASP A 1054 -0.31 -33.43 42.24
N GLY A 1055 0.78 -32.99 42.86
CA GLY A 1055 1.12 -33.23 44.28
C GLY A 1055 2.13 -34.34 44.48
N SER A 1056 2.38 -35.18 43.46
CA SER A 1056 3.31 -36.31 43.52
C SER A 1056 4.24 -36.42 42.32
N LYS A 1057 3.74 -36.15 41.10
CA LYS A 1057 4.46 -36.29 39.84
C LYS A 1057 4.13 -35.13 38.88
N TRP A 1058 4.97 -34.99 37.88
CA TRP A 1058 4.79 -34.05 36.78
C TRP A 1058 4.04 -34.71 35.63
N ILE A 1059 2.99 -34.04 35.15
CA ILE A 1059 2.16 -34.46 34.01
C ILE A 1059 2.38 -33.42 32.90
N PRO A 1060 3.06 -33.77 31.79
CA PRO A 1060 3.28 -32.84 30.69
C PRO A 1060 2.03 -32.69 29.81
N ALA A 1061 1.80 -31.47 29.32
CA ALA A 1061 0.88 -31.24 28.21
C ALA A 1061 1.50 -31.71 26.89
N ASP A 1062 0.67 -31.90 25.86
CA ASP A 1062 1.15 -32.29 24.53
C ASP A 1062 2.02 -31.18 23.91
N PRO A 1063 3.32 -31.42 23.68
CA PRO A 1063 4.21 -30.42 23.10
C PRO A 1063 3.85 -30.08 21.64
N ALA A 1064 3.11 -30.94 20.93
CA ALA A 1064 2.73 -30.72 19.53
C ALA A 1064 1.75 -29.54 19.34
N MET A 1065 1.13 -29.05 20.42
CA MET A 1065 0.26 -27.86 20.39
C MET A 1065 1.03 -26.54 20.23
N PHE A 1066 2.34 -26.54 20.57
CA PHE A 1066 3.19 -25.36 20.48
C PHE A 1066 4.07 -25.41 19.23
N GLY A 1067 3.94 -24.40 18.38
CA GLY A 1067 4.85 -24.15 17.28
C GLY A 1067 6.21 -23.60 17.75
N ALA A 1068 7.18 -23.60 16.83
CA ALA A 1068 8.49 -23.01 17.07
C ALA A 1068 8.38 -21.54 17.51
N SER A 1069 9.36 -21.08 18.30
CA SER A 1069 9.44 -19.72 18.85
C SER A 1069 8.35 -19.35 19.87
N THR A 1070 7.58 -20.31 20.38
CA THR A 1070 6.67 -20.08 21.49
C THR A 1070 7.43 -19.67 22.76
N ASP A 1071 7.07 -18.53 23.35
CA ASP A 1071 7.60 -17.99 24.61
C ASP A 1071 6.44 -17.73 25.58
N ILE A 1072 6.32 -18.56 26.61
CA ILE A 1072 5.29 -18.46 27.65
C ILE A 1072 5.86 -17.59 28.79
N ARG A 1073 5.26 -16.41 28.96
CA ARG A 1073 5.71 -15.39 29.93
C ARG A 1073 4.86 -15.34 31.19
N GLY A 1074 3.59 -15.73 31.09
CA GLY A 1074 2.67 -15.78 32.21
C GLY A 1074 1.66 -16.91 32.06
N ILE A 1075 1.24 -17.47 33.19
CA ILE A 1075 0.18 -18.47 33.26
C ILE A 1075 -0.74 -18.16 34.43
N GLN A 1076 -2.05 -18.32 34.25
CA GLN A 1076 -3.05 -18.08 35.30
C GLN A 1076 -4.23 -19.05 35.14
N VAL A 1077 -4.64 -19.69 36.23
CA VAL A 1077 -5.86 -20.50 36.25
C VAL A 1077 -7.08 -19.57 36.33
N LEU A 1078 -8.07 -19.82 35.49
CA LEU A 1078 -9.35 -19.13 35.46
C LEU A 1078 -10.49 -20.14 35.69
N SER A 1079 -11.40 -19.81 36.60
CA SER A 1079 -12.59 -20.63 36.85
C SER A 1079 -13.62 -20.45 35.73
N LEU A 1080 -14.38 -21.51 35.44
CA LEU A 1080 -15.42 -21.53 34.42
C LEU A 1080 -16.83 -21.52 35.02
N SER A 1081 -17.78 -20.89 34.33
CA SER A 1081 -19.21 -20.97 34.64
C SER A 1081 -19.84 -22.27 34.15
N GLU A 1082 -19.28 -22.88 33.10
CA GLU A 1082 -19.69 -24.17 32.54
C GLU A 1082 -18.48 -25.11 32.40
N ASN A 1083 -18.69 -26.41 32.67
CA ASN A 1083 -17.61 -27.39 32.60
C ASN A 1083 -17.24 -27.74 31.16
N HIS A 1084 -15.96 -27.89 30.87
CA HIS A 1084 -15.46 -28.49 29.63
C HIS A 1084 -15.34 -30.03 29.74
N ASP A 1085 -14.96 -30.70 28.64
CA ASP A 1085 -14.76 -32.15 28.58
C ASP A 1085 -13.70 -32.64 29.57
N ALA A 1086 -13.83 -33.87 30.08
CA ALA A 1086 -12.90 -34.39 31.08
C ALA A 1086 -11.47 -34.52 30.54
N SER A 1087 -10.49 -33.97 31.27
CA SER A 1087 -9.06 -34.10 30.99
C SER A 1087 -8.31 -34.67 32.19
N GLN A 1088 -7.18 -35.32 31.94
CA GLN A 1088 -6.30 -35.83 33.01
C GLN A 1088 -5.36 -34.77 33.57
N ILE A 1089 -5.21 -33.63 32.89
CA ILE A 1089 -4.21 -32.61 33.24
C ILE A 1089 -4.83 -31.33 33.82
N ILE A 1090 -6.09 -31.01 33.54
CA ILE A 1090 -6.79 -29.84 34.11
C ILE A 1090 -8.18 -30.22 34.60
N ASP A 1091 -8.68 -29.52 35.62
CA ASP A 1091 -9.97 -29.78 36.23
C ASP A 1091 -11.08 -29.22 35.32
N GLN A 1092 -12.24 -29.88 35.23
CA GLN A 1092 -13.27 -29.55 34.21
C GLN A 1092 -13.89 -28.16 34.35
N ASP A 1093 -13.77 -27.55 35.52
CA ASP A 1093 -14.30 -26.22 35.84
C ASP A 1093 -13.22 -25.12 35.73
N GLN A 1094 -12.09 -25.41 35.09
CA GLN A 1094 -10.96 -24.51 34.99
C GLN A 1094 -10.33 -24.51 33.59
N ASP A 1095 -10.02 -23.33 33.08
CA ASP A 1095 -9.09 -23.17 31.96
C ASP A 1095 -7.78 -22.56 32.46
N LEU A 1096 -6.67 -22.92 31.81
CA LEU A 1096 -5.39 -22.27 32.03
C LEU A 1096 -5.16 -21.20 30.97
N LEU A 1097 -5.15 -19.93 31.38
CA LEU A 1097 -4.74 -18.82 30.53
C LEU A 1097 -3.22 -18.80 30.41
N LEU A 1098 -2.70 -18.94 29.19
CA LEU A 1098 -1.31 -18.73 28.86
C LEU A 1098 -1.14 -17.38 28.17
N MET A 1099 -0.14 -16.61 28.58
CA MET A 1099 0.20 -15.31 28.04
C MET A 1099 1.66 -15.29 27.57
N GLY A 1100 1.90 -14.67 26.42
CA GLY A 1100 3.25 -14.60 25.87
C GLY A 1100 3.26 -14.27 24.39
N HIS A 1101 4.25 -14.84 23.69
CA HIS A 1101 4.25 -14.98 22.24
C HIS A 1101 3.99 -16.46 21.95
N ILE A 1102 2.74 -16.83 21.72
CA ILE A 1102 2.32 -18.24 21.67
C ILE A 1102 2.02 -18.61 20.23
N ASN A 1103 2.84 -19.49 19.65
CA ASN A 1103 2.59 -20.03 18.33
C ASN A 1103 1.72 -21.29 18.47
N VAL A 1104 0.45 -21.18 18.14
CA VAL A 1104 -0.52 -22.28 18.22
C VAL A 1104 -0.51 -23.04 16.90
N THR A 1105 -0.30 -24.35 16.98
CA THR A 1105 -0.35 -25.24 15.79
C THR A 1105 -1.68 -25.06 15.04
N ASP A 1106 -1.62 -24.98 13.71
CA ASP A 1106 -2.76 -24.76 12.80
C ASP A 1106 -3.52 -23.41 12.93
N PHE A 1107 -3.04 -22.49 13.77
CA PHE A 1107 -3.60 -21.13 13.89
C PHE A 1107 -2.56 -20.03 13.60
N GLY A 1108 -1.34 -20.17 14.14
CA GLY A 1108 -0.30 -19.14 14.12
C GLY A 1108 -0.14 -18.47 15.48
N THR A 1109 0.32 -17.21 15.50
CA THR A 1109 0.66 -16.53 16.76
C THR A 1109 -0.57 -15.89 17.44
N ALA A 1110 -0.73 -16.12 18.74
CA ALA A 1110 -1.62 -15.40 19.65
C ALA A 1110 -0.83 -14.86 20.85
N SER A 1111 -1.31 -13.78 21.46
CA SER A 1111 -0.67 -13.18 22.63
C SER A 1111 -1.22 -13.71 23.96
N ALA A 1112 -2.45 -14.23 23.97
CA ALA A 1112 -2.94 -15.10 25.03
C ALA A 1112 -3.89 -16.19 24.48
N VAL A 1113 -3.84 -17.38 25.10
CA VAL A 1113 -4.66 -18.55 24.75
C VAL A 1113 -5.21 -19.21 26.00
N LEU A 1114 -6.38 -19.82 25.90
CA LEU A 1114 -6.97 -20.66 26.94
C LEU A 1114 -6.66 -22.13 26.65
N PHE A 1115 -6.23 -22.87 27.68
CA PHE A 1115 -5.98 -24.30 27.61
C PHE A 1115 -6.96 -25.07 28.48
N ASN A 1116 -7.80 -25.89 27.83
CA ASN A 1116 -8.82 -26.73 28.45
C ASN A 1116 -8.33 -28.17 28.74
N GLY A 1117 -7.01 -28.40 28.68
CA GLY A 1117 -6.41 -29.71 28.90
C GLY A 1117 -6.15 -30.53 27.64
N THR A 1118 -6.71 -30.15 26.48
CA THR A 1118 -6.50 -30.87 25.20
C THR A 1118 -6.17 -29.96 24.02
N SER A 1119 -6.63 -28.71 24.03
CA SER A 1119 -6.46 -27.76 22.93
C SER A 1119 -6.12 -26.36 23.43
N LEU A 1120 -5.37 -25.60 22.63
CA LEU A 1120 -5.14 -24.17 22.83
C LEU A 1120 -6.17 -23.36 22.02
N ILE A 1121 -6.94 -22.52 22.71
CA ILE A 1121 -7.97 -21.67 22.10
C ILE A 1121 -7.47 -20.21 22.13
N PRO A 1122 -7.25 -19.55 20.99
CA PRO A 1122 -6.87 -18.15 20.95
C PRO A 1122 -7.87 -17.27 21.70
N PHE A 1123 -7.37 -16.33 22.52
CA PHE A 1123 -8.20 -15.45 23.34
C PHE A 1123 -7.89 -13.98 23.10
N LEU A 1124 -6.62 -13.58 23.22
CA LEU A 1124 -6.17 -12.21 22.99
C LEU A 1124 -5.12 -12.16 21.89
N LEU A 1125 -5.32 -11.21 20.98
CA LEU A 1125 -4.45 -10.91 19.86
C LEU A 1125 -3.89 -9.51 20.05
N ALA A 1126 -2.57 -9.38 20.13
CA ALA A 1126 -1.90 -8.10 20.32
C ALA A 1126 -0.90 -7.83 19.20
N THR A 1127 -0.72 -6.57 18.85
CA THR A 1127 0.28 -6.15 17.85
C THR A 1127 1.13 -5.01 18.39
N LYS A 1128 2.37 -4.93 17.91
CA LYS A 1128 3.36 -3.90 18.21
C LYS A 1128 3.80 -3.22 16.92
N GLY A 1129 4.24 -1.97 16.99
CA GLY A 1129 4.83 -1.27 15.85
C GLY A 1129 3.84 -0.31 15.21
N GLN A 1130 3.29 0.58 16.03
CA GLN A 1130 2.40 1.68 15.61
C GLN A 1130 3.05 2.59 14.53
N ASP A 1131 4.39 2.54 14.40
CA ASP A 1131 5.20 3.26 13.40
C ASP A 1131 5.48 2.42 12.12
N GLY A 1132 4.65 1.42 11.82
CA GLY A 1132 4.49 0.73 10.52
C GLY A 1132 5.46 -0.38 10.12
N GLN A 1133 6.09 -1.04 11.09
CA GLN A 1133 6.40 -2.47 10.93
C GLN A 1133 5.65 -3.21 12.01
N THR A 1134 4.44 -3.67 11.67
CA THR A 1134 3.59 -4.33 12.65
C THR A 1134 4.06 -5.75 12.87
N GLU A 1135 4.44 -6.03 14.10
CA GLU A 1135 4.88 -7.33 14.58
C GLU A 1135 3.85 -7.89 15.58
N PRO A 1136 3.78 -9.21 15.75
CA PRO A 1136 3.00 -9.80 16.82
C PRO A 1136 3.43 -9.26 18.19
N GLY A 1137 2.49 -8.69 18.94
CA GLY A 1137 2.68 -8.27 20.32
C GLY A 1137 2.70 -9.46 21.28
N SER A 1138 3.07 -9.21 22.53
CA SER A 1138 3.12 -10.26 23.56
C SER A 1138 2.55 -9.77 24.88
N LEU A 1139 1.78 -10.62 25.57
CA LEU A 1139 1.33 -10.35 26.94
C LEU A 1139 2.31 -10.97 27.94
N SER A 1140 2.48 -10.33 29.10
CA SER A 1140 3.38 -10.77 30.16
C SER A 1140 2.67 -11.18 31.45
N SER A 1141 1.59 -10.49 31.82
CA SER A 1141 0.85 -10.80 33.04
C SER A 1141 -0.61 -10.35 33.00
N ILE A 1142 -1.38 -10.96 33.91
CA ILE A 1142 -2.73 -10.57 34.30
C ILE A 1142 -2.67 -10.10 35.75
N PHE A 1143 -3.39 -9.04 36.09
CA PHE A 1143 -3.57 -8.59 37.46
C PHE A 1143 -5.03 -8.22 37.69
N VAL A 1144 -5.51 -8.50 38.90
CA VAL A 1144 -6.92 -8.36 39.26
C VAL A 1144 -7.05 -7.65 40.59
N GLU A 1145 -8.22 -7.08 40.84
CA GLU A 1145 -8.53 -6.39 42.09
C GLU A 1145 -8.53 -7.34 43.30
N ASN A 1146 -9.06 -8.56 43.11
CA ASN A 1146 -9.17 -9.57 44.15
C ASN A 1146 -8.35 -10.84 43.79
N PRO A 1147 -7.02 -10.84 43.93
CA PRO A 1147 -6.15 -11.94 43.48
C PRO A 1147 -6.34 -13.26 44.26
N ASN A 1148 -6.98 -13.22 45.43
CA ASN A 1148 -7.33 -14.44 46.17
C ASN A 1148 -8.60 -15.13 45.64
N SER A 1149 -9.29 -14.54 44.66
CA SER A 1149 -10.59 -15.01 44.14
C SER A 1149 -10.50 -15.90 42.91
N PHE A 1150 -9.32 -16.19 42.35
CA PHE A 1150 -9.17 -17.03 41.14
C PHE A 1150 -9.78 -18.44 41.24
N PHE A 1151 -9.94 -18.97 42.46
CA PHE A 1151 -10.54 -20.27 42.75
C PHE A 1151 -11.91 -20.17 43.46
N LEU A 1152 -12.50 -18.98 43.53
CA LEU A 1152 -13.84 -18.79 44.10
C LEU A 1152 -14.88 -18.91 42.98
N LYS A 1153 -15.95 -19.66 43.28
CA LYS A 1153 -17.14 -19.76 42.45
C LYS A 1153 -18.27 -19.03 43.17
N SER A 1154 -18.77 -17.94 42.61
CA SER A 1154 -20.08 -17.41 42.98
C SER A 1154 -21.14 -18.37 42.45
N ASP A 1155 -21.50 -19.39 43.24
CA ASP A 1155 -22.76 -20.06 43.03
C ASP A 1155 -23.85 -18.99 43.14
N SER A 1156 -24.56 -18.75 42.04
CA SER A 1156 -25.70 -17.83 42.03
C SER A 1156 -26.80 -18.39 42.91
N HIS A 1157 -26.74 -18.08 44.21
CA HIS A 1157 -27.86 -18.32 45.08
C HIS A 1157 -28.97 -17.35 44.70
N LEU A 1158 -30.15 -17.88 44.35
CA LEU A 1158 -31.38 -17.09 44.25
C LEU A 1158 -31.47 -16.20 45.49
N ALA A 1159 -31.64 -14.89 45.28
CA ALA A 1159 -31.73 -13.93 46.38
C ALA A 1159 -32.73 -14.43 47.43
N LEU A 1160 -32.40 -14.29 48.72
CA LEU A 1160 -33.15 -14.90 49.82
C LEU A 1160 -34.67 -14.62 49.73
N TRP A 1161 -35.06 -13.44 49.25
CA TRP A 1161 -36.46 -13.06 49.03
C TRP A 1161 -37.18 -13.86 47.93
N ALA A 1162 -36.48 -14.26 46.87
CA ALA A 1162 -37.01 -15.09 45.79
C ALA A 1162 -37.23 -16.55 46.25
N ILE A 1163 -36.33 -17.08 47.08
CA ILE A 1163 -36.50 -18.40 47.72
C ILE A 1163 -37.74 -18.40 48.62
N VAL A 1164 -37.93 -17.34 49.40
CA VAL A 1164 -39.12 -17.16 50.24
C VAL A 1164 -40.40 -17.07 49.41
N LEU A 1165 -40.38 -16.38 48.26
CA LEU A 1165 -41.55 -16.28 47.36
C LEU A 1165 -41.90 -17.61 46.69
N ILE A 1166 -40.91 -18.37 46.22
CA ILE A 1166 -41.13 -19.69 45.64
C ILE A 1166 -41.67 -20.65 46.70
N GLY A 1167 -41.10 -20.62 47.91
CA GLY A 1167 -41.61 -21.39 49.05
C GLY A 1167 -43.05 -21.03 49.41
N LEU A 1168 -43.40 -19.74 49.43
CA LEU A 1168 -44.76 -19.25 49.66
C LEU A 1168 -45.73 -19.71 48.56
N ALA A 1169 -45.32 -19.63 47.29
CA ALA A 1169 -46.14 -20.05 46.16
C ALA A 1169 -46.43 -21.57 46.21
N ILE A 1170 -45.42 -22.39 46.49
CA ILE A 1170 -45.58 -23.84 46.67
C ILE A 1170 -46.50 -24.14 47.87
N ALA A 1171 -46.34 -23.43 48.99
CA ALA A 1171 -47.20 -23.60 50.17
C ALA A 1171 -48.67 -23.22 49.87
N LEU A 1172 -48.92 -22.14 49.13
CA LEU A 1172 -50.27 -21.73 48.69
C LEU A 1172 -50.89 -22.76 47.74
N VAL A 1173 -50.10 -23.30 46.80
CA VAL A 1173 -50.58 -24.35 45.88
C VAL A 1173 -50.90 -25.65 46.64
N LEU A 1174 -50.04 -26.07 47.58
CA LEU A 1174 -50.27 -27.28 48.38
C LEU A 1174 -51.47 -27.13 49.31
N THR A 1175 -51.65 -25.96 49.95
CA THR A 1175 -52.84 -25.70 50.78
C THR A 1175 -54.11 -25.64 49.94
N PHE A 1176 -54.07 -25.02 48.75
CA PHE A 1176 -55.19 -25.07 47.80
C PHE A 1176 -55.52 -26.51 47.37
N LEU A 1177 -54.52 -27.32 47.05
CA LEU A 1177 -54.69 -28.74 46.73
C LEU A 1177 -55.32 -29.52 47.88
N LEU A 1178 -54.89 -29.31 49.12
CA LEU A 1178 -55.48 -29.94 50.29
C LEU A 1178 -56.94 -29.51 50.52
N VAL A 1179 -57.26 -28.23 50.29
CA VAL A 1179 -58.64 -27.73 50.35
C VAL A 1179 -59.50 -28.35 49.24
N VAL A 1180 -58.99 -28.43 48.01
CA VAL A 1180 -59.69 -29.06 46.88
C VAL A 1180 -59.89 -30.55 47.13
N ILE A 1181 -58.88 -31.28 47.61
CA ILE A 1181 -59.01 -32.68 48.02
C ILE A 1181 -60.05 -32.81 49.14
N GLY A 1182 -60.03 -31.91 50.13
CA GLY A 1182 -61.04 -31.84 51.19
C GLY A 1182 -62.45 -31.64 50.64
N ILE A 1183 -62.64 -30.71 49.70
CA ILE A 1183 -63.93 -30.45 49.04
C ILE A 1183 -64.36 -31.67 48.20
N ILE A 1184 -63.44 -32.33 47.49
CA ILE A 1184 -63.74 -33.53 46.70
C ILE A 1184 -64.15 -34.69 47.62
N ILE A 1185 -63.46 -34.89 48.75
CA ILE A 1185 -63.82 -35.89 49.77
C ILE A 1185 -65.18 -35.55 50.39
N GLU A 1186 -65.44 -34.29 50.72
CA GLU A 1186 -66.70 -33.81 51.28
C GLU A 1186 -67.85 -33.95 50.27
N TRP A 1187 -67.58 -33.68 48.99
CA TRP A 1187 -68.52 -33.88 47.89
C TRP A 1187 -68.83 -35.36 47.68
N TYR A 1188 -67.82 -36.23 47.78
CA TYR A 1188 -68.02 -37.68 47.72
C TYR A 1188 -68.80 -38.22 48.93
N ARG A 1189 -68.51 -37.72 50.16
CA ARG A 1189 -69.29 -38.04 51.37
C ARG A 1189 -70.74 -37.57 51.26
N LYS A 1190 -70.98 -36.32 50.80
CA LYS A 1190 -72.33 -35.79 50.60
C LYS A 1190 -73.10 -36.51 49.49
N LYS A 1191 -72.42 -37.02 48.46
CA LYS A 1191 -73.03 -37.85 47.42
C LYS A 1191 -73.45 -39.24 47.93
N GLN A 1192 -72.76 -39.79 48.95
CA GLN A 1192 -73.13 -41.06 49.57
C GLN A 1192 -74.15 -40.94 50.70
N GLN A 1193 -74.26 -39.78 51.37
CA GLN A 1193 -75.09 -39.65 52.58
C GLN A 1193 -76.46 -38.97 52.39
N GLY A 1194 -76.79 -38.46 51.20
CA GLY A 1194 -78.12 -37.90 50.93
C GLY A 1194 -78.41 -36.60 51.69
N TYR A 1195 -79.20 -35.73 51.08
CA TYR A 1195 -79.50 -34.40 51.61
C TYR A 1195 -80.40 -34.51 52.86
N ALA A 1196 -79.90 -34.14 54.04
CA ALA A 1196 -80.71 -33.99 55.24
C ALA A 1196 -81.03 -32.50 55.47
N PRO A 1197 -82.31 -32.09 55.45
CA PRO A 1197 -82.69 -30.72 55.77
C PRO A 1197 -82.44 -30.43 57.26
N ALA A 1198 -81.96 -29.22 57.54
CA ALA A 1198 -81.74 -28.75 58.91
C ALA A 1198 -83.08 -28.68 59.68
N PRO A 1199 -83.19 -29.28 60.89
CA PRO A 1199 -84.39 -29.14 61.70
C PRO A 1199 -84.49 -27.73 62.26
N THR A 1200 -85.59 -27.07 61.91
CA THR A 1200 -86.09 -25.85 62.53
C THR A 1200 -87.09 -26.26 63.61
N SER A 1201 -86.68 -26.26 64.88
CA SER A 1201 -87.64 -26.13 65.99
C SER A 1201 -86.95 -25.65 67.27
N TYR A 1202 -87.44 -24.48 67.69
CA TYR A 1202 -87.25 -23.79 68.95
C TYR A 1202 -87.57 -24.65 70.18
N THR A 1203 -86.85 -24.40 71.27
CA THR A 1203 -87.41 -24.42 72.63
C THR A 1203 -87.00 -23.16 73.37
N ASP A 1204 -88.00 -22.31 73.59
CA ASP A 1204 -87.99 -21.17 74.51
C ASP A 1204 -87.84 -21.65 75.96
N ARG A 1205 -87.00 -20.97 76.75
CA ARG A 1205 -87.40 -20.35 78.02
C ARG A 1205 -86.23 -19.67 78.73
N MET A 1206 -86.43 -18.38 78.97
CA MET A 1206 -85.68 -17.53 79.89
C MET A 1206 -85.52 -18.14 81.29
N GLY A 1207 -84.35 -17.92 81.90
CA GLY A 1207 -84.09 -18.05 83.32
C GLY A 1207 -82.95 -17.12 83.77
N ASN A 1208 -83.29 -16.02 84.44
CA ASN A 1208 -82.44 -15.24 85.37
C ASN A 1208 -81.70 -16.22 86.33
N VAL A 1209 -80.52 -15.97 86.91
CA VAL A 1209 -80.07 -14.87 87.81
C VAL A 1209 -78.57 -15.11 88.11
N GLY A 1210 -77.80 -14.07 88.48
CA GLY A 1210 -76.66 -14.25 89.41
C GLY A 1210 -75.37 -13.47 89.10
N ARG A 1211 -75.02 -12.54 89.98
CA ARG A 1211 -73.79 -11.72 90.02
C ARG A 1211 -72.62 -12.42 90.75
N VAL A 1212 -71.42 -11.81 90.63
CA VAL A 1212 -70.28 -11.73 91.60
C VAL A 1212 -69.19 -12.83 91.44
N PRO A 1213 -67.86 -12.58 91.62
CA PRO A 1213 -67.02 -11.40 91.30
C PRO A 1213 -65.52 -11.81 90.98
N PRO A 1214 -64.54 -10.87 90.97
CA PRO A 1214 -63.13 -11.10 90.69
C PRO A 1214 -62.31 -11.29 91.98
N GLU A 1215 -61.65 -12.44 92.16
CA GLU A 1215 -60.58 -12.66 93.16
C GLU A 1215 -60.08 -14.11 93.04
N GLN A 1216 -59.24 -14.35 92.04
CA GLN A 1216 -58.11 -15.27 92.18
C GLN A 1216 -56.88 -14.50 91.70
N LEU A 1217 -56.51 -13.46 92.45
CA LEU A 1217 -55.47 -13.52 93.49
C LEU A 1217 -54.11 -13.94 92.90
N PHE A 1218 -53.48 -12.94 92.29
CA PHE A 1218 -52.07 -12.60 92.43
C PHE A 1218 -51.20 -13.65 93.11
N GLY A 1219 -50.29 -14.24 92.33
CA GLY A 1219 -49.27 -15.12 92.84
C GLY A 1219 -48.01 -15.00 92.01
N THR A 1220 -47.21 -13.99 92.34
CA THR A 1220 -45.74 -14.00 92.29
C THR A 1220 -45.00 -13.48 91.04
N LEU A 1221 -44.28 -12.39 91.32
CA LEU A 1221 -42.83 -12.21 91.08
C LEU A 1221 -42.40 -11.94 89.62
N SER A 1222 -42.19 -10.68 89.23
CA SER A 1222 -41.04 -9.79 89.53
C SER A 1222 -39.88 -9.89 88.54
N LYS A 1223 -39.79 -8.88 87.65
CA LYS A 1223 -38.56 -8.10 87.33
C LYS A 1223 -37.36 -8.89 86.71
N PRO A 1224 -36.26 -8.23 86.26
CA PRO A 1224 -36.13 -7.69 84.91
C PRO A 1224 -34.78 -8.07 84.24
N GLN A 1225 -34.47 -7.42 83.11
CA GLN A 1225 -33.14 -7.01 82.65
C GLN A 1225 -32.23 -7.99 81.87
N GLN A 1226 -31.70 -7.37 80.80
CA GLN A 1226 -30.33 -7.41 80.28
C GLN A 1226 -30.00 -8.34 79.09
N ALA A 1227 -29.69 -7.65 77.97
CA ALA A 1227 -28.69 -7.99 76.95
C ALA A 1227 -27.27 -8.20 77.57
N PRO A 1228 -26.18 -8.51 76.83
CA PRO A 1228 -26.02 -8.74 75.38
C PRO A 1228 -25.14 -9.97 75.00
N ALA A 1229 -24.88 -10.11 73.69
CA ALA A 1229 -23.92 -10.99 72.99
C ALA A 1229 -24.27 -12.50 73.01
N ILE A 1230 -24.27 -13.23 71.90
CA ILE A 1230 -23.33 -13.29 70.77
C ILE A 1230 -24.10 -13.44 69.45
#